data_AF-A0A8T5A644-F1
#
_entry.id   AF-A0A8T5A644-F1
#
_cell.length_a   1.000
_cell.length_b   1.000
_cell.length_c   1.000
_cell.angle_alpha   90.00
_cell.angle_beta   90.00
_cell.angle_gamma   90.00
#
_symmetry.space_group_name_H-M   'P 1'
#
loop_
_entity.id
_entity.type
_entity.pdbx_description
1 polymer ?
#
loop_
_entity_poly.entity_id
_entity_poly.type
_entity_poly.pdbx_seq_one_letter_code
_entity_poly.pdbx_strand_id
1 'polypeptide(L)'
;KLFKFYLPWDDSEETFVSLSSLLDRPAGRFGFIYVGRDGHLYAGDRRIKFLGVNICGGAAFPRKEDAEKIAARLAKFGINIVRFHHMDAPWEAFNIFDRRAGGTRRLNEQALDRLDYFIAMLKENGIYADLNLLVSRQLSSADGLPAEIDAVSWKDQQVLGFFVDDVMNLHMEYARLLLTHYNPYTGSIYAQEPSIAIVEIVNEQGLLQGWLGGVIDGLPEIFKAKLRERWNEYLLEKYGSTDALIKSWEMTVEGSLENRSVNIFTLSGFNNKTPRARRDWVEFLWNLEEKYFGSMYRYLKEDLGVRSLVIGTVTSCSTINIQAQLDVVDTHAYWQHPEFPGTPWDPENWYVINKPMVNSPEGGTIPDIALRRVYGKPHFVTEYNHPAPNMYDAEAAVILAAYAALQDWDGIFLFAYGRLNDWDARMIKGYFDIDQHPTKMATLIPAYFMFVRGDVSPSNDLVVAPLSKMMEIDIIAERRTWAWRLVDGAHAGIERSIPLVYRTALVVEGGQTPSSALMPREVNVQGPIYKSDNGQVIWDTTRRDKGVIIVNSSRSLALIGFCGGEKYDFGSVVIEPGKTILNGWAIITLNIMEGRSFEDWRSILLVAAGYTINNNAKIMEYASGRIIAEGTVNLSRVEQYSGGITCRNAWGEPPTLTEGIKAKIKVKSDANIEVWALDNRGYRKQALPVMDEKGYKTFTIGPEYETIWYEIRLGGTA
;
A
#
# COMPACT_ATOMS: atom_id res chain seq x y z
N LYS A 1 3.17 -30.61 -0.50
CA LYS A 1 3.69 -31.02 0.84
C LYS A 1 4.25 -29.75 1.48
N LEU A 2 3.97 -29.55 2.77
CA LEU A 2 4.58 -28.44 3.52
C LEU A 2 5.92 -28.88 4.14
N PHE A 3 6.85 -27.94 4.28
CA PHE A 3 8.11 -28.11 5.01
C PHE A 3 8.39 -26.87 5.87
N LYS A 4 9.23 -27.03 6.90
CA LYS A 4 9.62 -25.93 7.78
C LYS A 4 10.49 -24.96 7.00
N PHE A 5 10.07 -23.71 6.89
CA PHE A 5 10.82 -22.70 6.16
C PHE A 5 10.47 -21.31 6.68
N TYR A 6 11.46 -20.60 7.19
CA TYR A 6 11.38 -19.21 7.63
C TYR A 6 12.62 -18.48 7.11
N LEU A 7 12.49 -17.18 6.85
CA LEU A 7 13.60 -16.32 6.44
C LEU A 7 14.19 -15.66 7.68
N PRO A 8 15.47 -15.87 8.02
CA PRO A 8 16.04 -15.31 9.25
C PRO A 8 15.87 -13.79 9.30
N TRP A 9 15.50 -13.27 10.47
CA TRP A 9 15.16 -11.86 10.66
C TRP A 9 16.38 -10.93 10.62
N ASP A 10 17.58 -11.47 10.80
CA ASP A 10 18.85 -10.77 10.88
C ASP A 10 19.82 -11.16 9.75
N ASP A 11 19.31 -11.78 8.69
CA ASP A 11 20.12 -12.16 7.54
C ASP A 11 20.33 -10.99 6.58
N SER A 12 21.57 -10.51 6.54
CA SER A 12 22.08 -9.49 5.63
C SER A 12 23.08 -10.04 4.62
N GLU A 13 23.20 -11.35 4.50
CA GLU A 13 24.27 -11.98 3.71
C GLU A 13 24.06 -11.75 2.22
N GLU A 14 25.15 -11.41 1.50
CA GLU A 14 25.18 -11.17 0.06
C GLU A 14 25.19 -12.48 -0.75
N THR A 15 24.11 -13.25 -0.62
CA THR A 15 23.88 -14.49 -1.38
C THR A 15 23.18 -14.19 -2.71
N PHE A 16 22.89 -15.23 -3.50
CA PHE A 16 22.27 -15.09 -4.83
C PHE A 16 20.87 -14.45 -4.81
N VAL A 17 20.17 -14.46 -3.66
CA VAL A 17 18.85 -13.82 -3.51
C VAL A 17 18.94 -12.38 -2.99
N SER A 18 20.14 -11.86 -2.72
CA SER A 18 20.33 -10.52 -2.18
C SER A 18 20.30 -9.46 -3.27
N LEU A 19 19.40 -8.48 -3.10
CA LEU A 19 19.30 -7.29 -3.96
C LEU A 19 20.04 -6.08 -3.39
N SER A 20 20.73 -6.26 -2.27
CA SER A 20 21.26 -5.17 -1.49
C SER A 20 22.24 -4.30 -2.29
N SER A 21 23.02 -4.91 -3.19
CA SER A 21 23.98 -4.24 -4.08
C SER A 21 23.33 -3.45 -5.23
N LEU A 22 22.03 -3.62 -5.46
CA LEU A 22 21.26 -2.88 -6.46
C LEU A 22 20.71 -1.55 -5.92
N LEU A 23 20.84 -1.30 -4.62
CA LEU A 23 20.41 -0.04 -4.00
C LEU A 23 21.54 0.99 -4.01
N ASP A 24 21.21 2.24 -4.31
CA ASP A 24 22.15 3.34 -4.22
C ASP A 24 22.40 3.72 -2.75
N ARG A 25 23.64 3.52 -2.29
CA ARG A 25 24.06 3.83 -0.92
C ARG A 25 24.99 5.06 -0.85
N PRO A 26 24.88 5.90 0.19
CA PRO A 26 23.71 6.01 1.08
C PRO A 26 22.48 6.61 0.35
N ALA A 27 21.29 6.44 0.91
CA ALA A 27 20.09 7.13 0.45
C ALA A 27 20.30 8.65 0.51
N GLY A 28 19.74 9.37 -0.45
CA GLY A 28 19.89 10.82 -0.54
C GLY A 28 21.25 11.31 -1.05
N ARG A 29 22.19 10.43 -1.44
CA ARG A 29 23.50 10.82 -1.99
C ARG A 29 23.43 11.67 -3.27
N PHE A 30 22.28 11.63 -3.97
CA PHE A 30 22.00 12.43 -5.16
C PHE A 30 21.16 13.67 -4.88
N GLY A 31 20.98 14.04 -3.60
CA GLY A 31 20.11 15.11 -3.16
C GLY A 31 18.69 14.64 -2.85
N PHE A 32 17.79 15.61 -2.66
CA PHE A 32 16.39 15.35 -2.37
C PHE A 32 15.68 14.75 -3.58
N ILE A 33 14.72 13.88 -3.30
CA ILE A 33 13.78 13.41 -4.31
C ILE A 33 12.89 14.57 -4.75
N TYR A 34 12.67 14.69 -6.05
CA TYR A 34 11.80 15.74 -6.61
C TYR A 34 10.92 15.19 -7.74
N VAL A 35 9.85 15.93 -8.05
CA VAL A 35 8.94 15.63 -9.15
C VAL A 35 9.46 16.25 -10.45
N GLY A 36 9.72 15.41 -11.44
CA GLY A 36 10.13 15.80 -12.79
C GLY A 36 9.00 16.43 -13.59
N ARG A 37 9.33 17.01 -14.74
CA ARG A 37 8.35 17.66 -15.64
C ARG A 37 7.35 16.68 -16.27
N ASP A 38 7.70 15.40 -16.28
CA ASP A 38 6.88 14.29 -16.72
C ASP A 38 5.93 13.76 -15.62
N GLY A 39 6.00 14.33 -14.41
CA GLY A 39 5.19 13.92 -13.26
C GLY A 39 5.73 12.69 -12.52
N HIS A 40 6.99 12.29 -12.76
CA HIS A 40 7.64 11.15 -12.07
C HIS A 40 8.73 11.58 -11.10
N LEU A 41 9.18 10.65 -10.27
CA LEU A 41 10.20 10.94 -9.26
C LEU A 41 11.63 10.77 -9.75
N TYR A 42 12.51 11.66 -9.28
CA TYR A 42 13.92 11.67 -9.63
C TYR A 42 14.83 11.85 -8.40
N ALA A 43 15.97 11.16 -8.43
CA ALA A 43 17.10 11.35 -7.52
C ALA A 43 18.33 11.78 -8.36
N GLY A 44 18.66 13.06 -8.33
CA GLY A 44 19.57 13.65 -9.32
C GLY A 44 18.94 13.61 -10.72
N ASP A 45 19.64 13.05 -11.70
CA ASP A 45 19.15 12.89 -13.08
C ASP A 45 18.48 11.53 -13.35
N ARG A 46 18.34 10.69 -12.32
CA ARG A 46 17.84 9.31 -12.46
C ARG A 46 16.43 9.18 -11.93
N ARG A 47 15.54 8.61 -12.74
CA ARG A 47 14.19 8.24 -12.30
C ARG A 47 14.29 7.21 -11.16
N ILE A 48 13.48 7.37 -10.13
CA ILE A 48 13.40 6.44 -8.99
C ILE A 48 11.98 5.93 -8.82
N LYS A 49 11.84 4.66 -8.45
CA LYS A 49 10.60 4.00 -8.06
C LYS A 49 10.76 3.38 -6.69
N PHE A 50 9.75 3.51 -5.85
CA PHE A 50 9.80 3.06 -4.46
C PHE A 50 9.10 1.73 -4.23
N LEU A 51 9.86 0.72 -3.80
CA LEU A 51 9.33 -0.50 -3.22
C LEU A 51 9.52 -0.40 -1.70
N GLY A 52 8.42 -0.13 -1.01
CA GLY A 52 8.41 0.21 0.40
C GLY A 52 7.73 -0.80 1.30
N VAL A 53 7.89 -0.59 2.60
CA VAL A 53 7.11 -1.25 3.65
C VAL A 53 6.75 -0.25 4.74
N ASN A 54 5.69 -0.57 5.47
CA ASN A 54 5.31 0.15 6.69
C ASN A 54 5.95 -0.50 7.91
N ILE A 55 6.54 0.28 8.80
CA ILE A 55 6.96 -0.16 10.13
C ILE A 55 6.14 0.61 11.16
N CYS A 56 5.39 -0.12 11.98
CA CYS A 56 4.30 0.44 12.77
C CYS A 56 4.61 0.45 14.27
N GLY A 57 4.12 1.47 14.98
CA GLY A 57 4.06 1.48 16.45
C GLY A 57 5.44 1.32 17.11
N GLY A 58 5.55 0.46 18.12
CA GLY A 58 6.81 0.21 18.82
C GLY A 58 7.95 -0.29 17.92
N ALA A 59 7.64 -0.96 16.81
CA ALA A 59 8.63 -1.42 15.84
C ALA A 59 9.32 -0.28 15.07
N ALA A 60 8.74 0.92 15.04
CA ALA A 60 9.36 2.13 14.48
C ALA A 60 10.59 2.61 15.29
N PHE A 61 10.74 2.10 16.52
CA PHE A 61 11.81 2.47 17.44
C PHE A 61 12.61 1.24 17.93
N PRO A 62 13.20 0.47 17.01
CA PRO A 62 13.93 -0.75 17.37
C PRO A 62 15.10 -0.44 18.28
N ARG A 63 15.60 -1.46 19.00
CA ARG A 63 16.90 -1.32 19.67
C ARG A 63 17.98 -1.06 18.61
N LYS A 64 19.03 -0.31 18.94
CA LYS A 64 20.09 0.03 17.98
C LYS A 64 20.72 -1.20 17.33
N GLU A 65 20.99 -2.24 18.12
CA GLU A 65 21.51 -3.53 17.64
C GLU A 65 20.57 -4.26 16.67
N ASP A 66 19.25 -4.04 16.77
CA ASP A 66 18.26 -4.61 15.86
C ASP A 66 18.13 -3.73 14.60
N ALA A 67 18.22 -2.41 14.75
CA ALA A 67 18.10 -1.44 13.66
C ALA A 67 19.08 -1.71 12.51
N GLU A 68 20.33 -2.03 12.84
CA GLU A 68 21.37 -2.43 11.87
C GLU A 68 20.95 -3.66 11.05
N LYS A 69 20.48 -4.70 11.75
CA LYS A 69 20.08 -5.99 11.15
C LYS A 69 18.84 -5.84 10.28
N ILE A 70 17.85 -5.09 10.76
CA ILE A 70 16.60 -4.84 10.04
C ILE A 70 16.87 -4.04 8.77
N ALA A 71 17.64 -2.95 8.85
CA ALA A 71 17.97 -2.13 7.68
C ALA A 71 18.70 -2.95 6.61
N ALA A 72 19.68 -3.76 7.01
CA ALA A 72 20.42 -4.61 6.09
C ALA A 72 19.57 -5.73 5.48
N ARG A 73 18.65 -6.32 6.26
CA ARG A 73 17.67 -7.31 5.77
C ARG A 73 16.69 -6.68 4.78
N LEU A 74 16.16 -5.50 5.05
CA LEU A 74 15.28 -4.80 4.11
C LEU A 74 15.97 -4.56 2.77
N ALA A 75 17.24 -4.13 2.79
CA ALA A 75 18.04 -3.97 1.58
C ALA A 75 18.25 -5.30 0.83
N LYS A 76 18.45 -6.41 1.54
CA LYS A 76 18.54 -7.75 0.94
C LYS A 76 17.32 -8.08 0.07
N PHE A 77 16.12 -7.65 0.46
CA PHE A 77 14.87 -7.86 -0.29
C PHE A 77 14.53 -6.73 -1.27
N GLY A 78 15.44 -5.77 -1.48
CA GLY A 78 15.26 -4.67 -2.44
C GLY A 78 14.32 -3.56 -1.96
N ILE A 79 13.95 -3.54 -0.68
CA ILE A 79 13.20 -2.43 -0.09
C ILE A 79 14.09 -1.19 -0.13
N ASN A 80 13.57 -0.09 -0.66
CA ASN A 80 14.30 1.17 -0.82
C ASN A 80 13.62 2.36 -0.16
N ILE A 81 12.50 2.14 0.55
CA ILE A 81 11.90 3.14 1.45
C ILE A 81 11.16 2.48 2.62
N VAL A 82 11.13 3.15 3.77
CA VAL A 82 10.34 2.75 4.95
C VAL A 82 9.40 3.87 5.35
N ARG A 83 8.11 3.55 5.48
CA ARG A 83 7.09 4.44 6.05
C ARG A 83 6.95 4.18 7.54
N PHE A 84 7.26 5.19 8.34
CA PHE A 84 7.15 5.15 9.79
C PHE A 84 5.73 5.52 10.23
N HIS A 85 5.01 4.51 10.71
CA HIS A 85 3.57 4.59 10.91
C HIS A 85 3.18 4.34 12.37
N HIS A 86 2.03 4.87 12.81
CA HIS A 86 1.53 4.71 14.19
C HIS A 86 2.53 5.05 15.31
N MET A 87 3.54 5.89 15.04
CA MET A 87 4.53 6.34 16.03
C MET A 87 3.89 7.02 17.25
N ASP A 88 2.71 7.61 17.02
CA ASP A 88 1.88 8.39 17.93
C ASP A 88 0.72 7.57 18.54
N ALA A 89 0.65 6.26 18.33
CA ALA A 89 -0.48 5.43 18.74
C ALA A 89 -0.62 5.27 20.28
N PRO A 90 -1.78 5.58 20.87
CA PRO A 90 -1.97 5.61 22.32
C PRO A 90 -1.98 4.22 22.97
N TRP A 91 -2.09 3.14 22.21
CA TRP A 91 -1.99 1.76 22.72
C TRP A 91 -0.55 1.23 22.78
N GLU A 92 0.42 1.93 22.18
CA GLU A 92 1.82 1.52 22.21
C GLU A 92 2.50 2.00 23.51
N ALA A 93 3.16 1.06 24.19
CA ALA A 93 3.90 1.34 25.41
C ALA A 93 5.16 2.19 25.16
N PHE A 94 5.78 2.01 23.98
CA PHE A 94 6.92 2.80 23.53
C PHE A 94 6.50 3.64 22.33
N ASN A 95 6.47 4.96 22.51
CA ASN A 95 5.77 5.93 21.65
C ASN A 95 6.63 7.19 21.47
N ILE A 96 6.40 7.93 20.37
CA ILE A 96 7.09 9.18 20.07
C ILE A 96 6.86 10.28 21.13
N PHE A 97 5.72 10.25 21.82
CA PHE A 97 5.38 11.18 22.92
C PHE A 97 5.79 10.64 24.29
N ASP A 98 6.28 11.53 25.17
CA ASP A 98 6.58 11.18 26.55
C ASP A 98 5.29 11.06 27.37
N ARG A 99 4.86 9.80 27.58
CA ARG A 99 3.65 9.49 28.35
C ARG A 99 3.65 10.02 29.78
N ARG A 100 4.83 10.30 30.36
CA ARG A 100 4.96 10.88 31.71
C ARG A 100 4.55 12.36 31.75
N ALA A 101 4.52 13.03 30.62
CA ALA A 101 4.10 14.44 30.52
C ALA A 101 2.57 14.61 30.57
N GLY A 102 1.78 13.53 30.47
CA GLY A 102 0.30 13.55 30.56
C GLY A 102 -0.43 14.02 29.30
N GLY A 103 0.27 14.60 28.32
CA GLY A 103 -0.25 14.99 27.01
C GLY A 103 0.69 14.59 25.86
N THR A 104 0.44 15.12 24.68
CA THR A 104 1.13 14.82 23.42
C THR A 104 1.95 16.01 22.88
N ARG A 105 2.39 16.90 23.76
CA ARG A 105 3.18 18.10 23.40
C ARG A 105 4.68 17.98 23.69
N ARG A 106 5.12 16.87 24.28
CA ARG A 106 6.53 16.56 24.57
C ARG A 106 6.94 15.26 23.90
N LEU A 107 8.03 15.30 23.13
CA LEU A 107 8.62 14.10 22.53
C LEU A 107 9.39 13.28 23.58
N ASN A 108 9.39 11.97 23.39
CA ASN A 108 10.18 11.04 24.18
C ASN A 108 11.61 10.97 23.63
N GLU A 109 12.57 11.49 24.39
CA GLU A 109 13.99 11.55 24.00
C GLU A 109 14.59 10.18 23.65
N GLN A 110 14.17 9.10 24.33
CA GLN A 110 14.66 7.74 24.05
C GLN A 110 14.05 7.16 22.77
N ALA A 111 12.78 7.44 22.50
CA ALA A 111 12.16 7.02 21.25
C ALA A 111 12.79 7.76 20.06
N LEU A 112 13.04 9.06 20.23
CA LEU A 112 13.65 9.90 19.21
C LEU A 112 15.09 9.49 18.89
N ASP A 113 15.94 9.18 19.89
CA ASP A 113 17.30 8.65 19.65
C ASP A 113 17.30 7.30 18.91
N ARG A 114 16.28 6.44 19.14
CA ARG A 114 16.14 5.18 18.41
C ARG A 114 15.64 5.39 16.98
N LEU A 115 14.69 6.30 16.77
CA LEU A 115 14.24 6.69 15.44
C LEU A 115 15.40 7.27 14.63
N ASP A 116 16.16 8.18 15.23
CA ASP A 116 17.34 8.82 14.64
C ASP A 116 18.37 7.78 14.17
N TYR A 117 18.71 6.83 15.05
CA TYR A 117 19.65 5.77 14.72
C TYR A 117 19.11 4.87 13.62
N PHE A 118 17.84 4.50 13.67
CA PHE A 118 17.26 3.62 12.67
C PHE A 118 17.19 4.30 11.29
N ILE A 119 16.82 5.58 11.21
CA ILE A 119 16.89 6.37 9.98
C ILE A 119 18.32 6.41 9.43
N ALA A 120 19.34 6.55 10.28
CA ALA A 120 20.73 6.51 9.84
C ALA A 120 21.13 5.14 9.26
N MET A 121 20.73 4.03 9.90
CA MET A 121 21.00 2.68 9.39
C MET A 121 20.26 2.39 8.08
N LEU A 122 19.02 2.87 7.93
CA LEU A 122 18.29 2.82 6.66
C LEU A 122 19.02 3.61 5.57
N LYS A 123 19.46 4.83 5.89
CA LYS A 123 20.23 5.69 4.99
C LYS A 123 21.51 5.02 4.51
N GLU A 124 22.29 4.42 5.41
CA GLU A 124 23.53 3.69 5.06
C GLU A 124 23.27 2.51 4.11
N ASN A 125 22.10 1.87 4.21
CA ASN A 125 21.69 0.76 3.37
C ASN A 125 20.99 1.17 2.06
N GLY A 126 20.88 2.48 1.78
CA GLY A 126 20.24 2.99 0.55
C GLY A 126 18.72 3.04 0.62
N ILE A 127 18.16 3.04 1.82
CA ILE A 127 16.73 3.04 2.09
C ILE A 127 16.30 4.44 2.56
N TYR A 128 15.35 5.03 1.86
CA TYR A 128 14.75 6.32 2.22
C TYR A 128 13.74 6.17 3.37
N ALA A 129 13.39 7.28 3.99
CA ALA A 129 12.35 7.35 5.03
C ALA A 129 11.15 8.19 4.59
N ASP A 130 9.99 7.78 5.04
CA ASP A 130 8.71 8.48 4.99
C ASP A 130 8.20 8.67 6.43
N LEU A 131 7.93 9.93 6.81
CA LEU A 131 7.51 10.32 8.16
C LEU A 131 6.08 10.83 8.20
N ASN A 132 5.24 10.26 9.06
CA ASN A 132 3.85 10.70 9.23
C ASN A 132 3.70 11.69 10.40
N LEU A 133 2.86 12.70 10.20
CA LEU A 133 2.61 13.77 11.17
C LEU A 133 1.32 13.60 11.99
N LEU A 134 0.38 12.77 11.53
CA LEU A 134 -0.81 12.42 12.30
C LEU A 134 -1.35 11.06 11.84
N VAL A 135 -1.25 10.05 12.69
CA VAL A 135 -1.78 8.71 12.38
C VAL A 135 -2.82 8.29 13.41
N SER A 136 -2.39 8.13 14.66
CA SER A 136 -3.25 7.64 15.75
C SER A 136 -3.18 8.48 17.01
N ARG A 137 -2.53 9.65 16.97
CA ARG A 137 -2.46 10.58 18.08
C ARG A 137 -3.84 10.81 18.69
N GLN A 138 -3.96 10.51 19.98
CA GLN A 138 -5.12 10.85 20.79
C GLN A 138 -4.82 12.14 21.54
N LEU A 139 -5.56 13.19 21.22
CA LEU A 139 -5.50 14.47 21.90
C LEU A 139 -6.32 14.40 23.19
N SER A 140 -5.94 15.22 24.18
CA SER A 140 -6.65 15.31 25.45
C SER A 140 -6.78 16.74 25.95
N SER A 141 -7.57 16.93 27.00
CA SER A 141 -7.62 18.23 27.71
C SER A 141 -6.28 18.66 28.29
N ALA A 142 -5.37 17.71 28.57
CA ALA A 142 -4.00 18.00 28.99
C ALA A 142 -3.14 18.65 27.90
N ASP A 143 -3.57 18.60 26.63
CA ASP A 143 -2.93 19.33 25.53
C ASP A 143 -3.36 20.82 25.47
N GLY A 144 -4.31 21.23 26.32
CA GLY A 144 -4.88 22.58 26.36
C GLY A 144 -6.20 22.72 25.60
N LEU A 145 -6.84 21.59 25.25
CA LEU A 145 -8.15 21.57 24.59
C LEU A 145 -9.29 21.52 25.63
N PRO A 146 -10.55 21.85 25.24
CA PRO A 146 -11.72 21.69 26.11
C PRO A 146 -11.91 20.24 26.57
N ALA A 147 -12.45 20.04 27.78
CA ALA A 147 -12.62 18.72 28.42
C ALA A 147 -13.45 17.73 27.58
N GLU A 148 -14.36 18.22 26.75
CA GLU A 148 -15.19 17.42 25.86
C GLU A 148 -14.38 16.63 24.82
N ILE A 149 -13.13 17.00 24.55
CA ILE A 149 -12.24 16.25 23.65
C ILE A 149 -12.02 14.81 24.16
N ASP A 150 -11.98 14.63 25.48
CA ASP A 150 -11.69 13.34 26.12
C ASP A 150 -12.84 12.33 25.94
N ALA A 151 -14.03 12.80 25.54
CA ALA A 151 -15.18 11.97 25.21
C ALA A 151 -15.26 11.57 23.73
N VAL A 152 -14.42 12.15 22.87
CA VAL A 152 -14.39 11.87 21.42
C VAL A 152 -13.35 10.79 21.14
N SER A 153 -13.68 9.82 20.29
CA SER A 153 -12.74 8.75 19.91
C SER A 153 -11.50 9.35 19.24
N TRP A 154 -10.33 8.75 19.45
CA TRP A 154 -9.06 9.29 18.93
C TRP A 154 -9.10 9.53 17.40
N LYS A 155 -9.81 8.69 16.64
CA LYS A 155 -9.91 8.83 15.19
C LYS A 155 -10.83 10.00 14.81
N ASP A 156 -11.96 10.11 15.49
CA ASP A 156 -12.93 11.19 15.26
C ASP A 156 -12.36 12.57 15.64
N GLN A 157 -11.47 12.65 16.63
CA GLN A 157 -10.78 13.90 17.01
C GLN A 157 -10.02 14.53 15.82
N GLN A 158 -9.54 13.73 14.87
CA GLN A 158 -8.74 14.21 13.74
C GLN A 158 -9.55 15.12 12.79
N VAL A 159 -10.89 14.95 12.72
CA VAL A 159 -11.74 15.85 11.89
C VAL A 159 -11.76 17.28 12.42
N LEU A 160 -11.40 17.49 13.69
CA LEU A 160 -11.41 18.81 14.30
C LEU A 160 -10.32 19.71 13.71
N GLY A 161 -9.20 19.15 13.23
CA GLY A 161 -8.10 19.92 12.65
C GLY A 161 -8.52 20.78 11.43
N PHE A 162 -9.60 20.39 10.74
CA PHE A 162 -10.10 21.12 9.57
C PHE A 162 -10.85 22.41 9.93
N PHE A 163 -11.34 22.56 11.16
CA PHE A 163 -12.16 23.73 11.56
C PHE A 163 -11.97 24.23 13.00
N VAL A 164 -11.12 23.59 13.81
CA VAL A 164 -10.75 24.01 15.16
C VAL A 164 -9.28 24.40 15.17
N ASP A 165 -9.00 25.71 15.24
CA ASP A 165 -7.63 26.23 15.08
C ASP A 165 -6.66 25.70 16.13
N ASP A 166 -7.09 25.48 17.37
CA ASP A 166 -6.23 24.91 18.42
C ASP A 166 -5.76 23.48 18.10
N VAL A 167 -6.63 22.67 17.45
CA VAL A 167 -6.26 21.31 17.01
C VAL A 167 -5.28 21.37 15.84
N MET A 168 -5.51 22.28 14.88
CA MET A 168 -4.56 22.54 13.79
C MET A 168 -3.20 23.00 14.33
N ASN A 169 -3.18 23.91 15.30
CA ASN A 169 -1.96 24.42 15.93
C ASN A 169 -1.19 23.30 16.66
N LEU A 170 -1.87 22.37 17.32
CA LEU A 170 -1.22 21.20 17.94
C LEU A 170 -0.62 20.25 16.91
N HIS A 171 -1.21 20.15 15.71
CA HIS A 171 -0.64 19.39 14.61
C HIS A 171 0.62 20.09 14.06
N MET A 172 0.55 21.40 13.78
CA MET A 172 1.72 22.20 13.39
C MET A 172 2.84 22.16 14.45
N GLU A 173 2.50 22.21 15.73
CA GLU A 173 3.46 22.10 16.83
C GLU A 173 4.22 20.77 16.79
N TYR A 174 3.53 19.64 16.63
CA TYR A 174 4.18 18.35 16.51
C TYR A 174 5.04 18.25 15.25
N ALA A 175 4.55 18.73 14.11
CA ALA A 175 5.33 18.78 12.88
C ALA A 175 6.64 19.56 13.06
N ARG A 176 6.60 20.72 13.74
CA ARG A 176 7.80 21.48 14.07
C ARG A 176 8.73 20.71 15.01
N LEU A 177 8.19 20.15 16.10
CA LEU A 177 8.99 19.41 17.09
C LEU A 177 9.75 18.25 16.44
N LEU A 178 9.08 17.49 15.57
CA LEU A 178 9.68 16.35 14.90
C LEU A 178 10.63 16.77 13.76
N LEU A 179 10.18 17.63 12.84
CA LEU A 179 10.92 17.90 11.60
C LEU A 179 12.11 18.85 11.79
N THR A 180 12.12 19.65 12.86
CA THR A 180 13.27 20.51 13.23
C THR A 180 14.22 19.86 14.23
N HIS A 181 13.92 18.62 14.67
CA HIS A 181 14.82 17.84 15.50
C HIS A 181 16.12 17.53 14.74
N TYR A 182 17.25 17.69 15.43
CA TYR A 182 18.57 17.38 14.90
C TYR A 182 18.91 15.90 15.16
N ASN A 183 19.06 15.14 14.08
CA ASN A 183 19.53 13.76 14.15
C ASN A 183 21.07 13.73 14.23
N PRO A 184 21.65 13.31 15.36
CA PRO A 184 23.11 13.30 15.53
C PRO A 184 23.82 12.25 14.67
N TYR A 185 23.12 11.22 14.18
CA TYR A 185 23.69 10.15 13.36
C TYR A 185 23.72 10.51 11.87
N THR A 186 22.79 11.35 11.38
CA THR A 186 22.81 11.85 9.99
C THR A 186 23.45 13.23 9.87
N GLY A 187 23.57 13.98 10.97
CA GLY A 187 24.21 15.28 11.03
C GLY A 187 23.33 16.44 10.53
N SER A 188 22.01 16.23 10.46
CA SER A 188 21.04 17.14 9.85
C SER A 188 19.74 17.18 10.66
N ILE A 189 18.92 18.22 10.48
CA ILE A 189 17.52 18.16 10.90
C ILE A 189 16.71 17.38 9.88
N TYR A 190 15.62 16.72 10.29
CA TYR A 190 14.80 15.91 9.38
C TYR A 190 14.30 16.72 8.16
N ALA A 191 13.89 17.98 8.34
CA ALA A 191 13.44 18.84 7.24
C ALA A 191 14.52 19.09 6.15
N GLN A 192 15.80 18.88 6.49
CA GLN A 192 16.96 19.10 5.61
C GLN A 192 17.75 17.80 5.35
N GLU A 193 17.18 16.63 5.62
CA GLU A 193 17.81 15.34 5.36
C GLU A 193 17.34 14.75 4.01
N PRO A 194 18.20 14.64 2.98
CA PRO A 194 17.84 14.07 1.69
C PRO A 194 17.38 12.60 1.73
N SER A 195 17.75 11.83 2.76
CA SER A 195 17.24 10.46 2.94
C SER A 195 15.80 10.41 3.43
N ILE A 196 15.21 11.52 3.89
CA ILE A 196 13.77 11.63 4.15
C ILE A 196 13.10 12.07 2.86
N ALA A 197 12.54 11.11 2.14
CA ALA A 197 11.93 11.35 0.83
C ALA A 197 10.53 11.97 0.96
N ILE A 198 9.77 11.60 2.00
CA ILE A 198 8.34 11.89 2.12
C ILE A 198 7.99 12.33 3.53
N VAL A 199 7.07 13.29 3.62
CA VAL A 199 6.35 13.67 4.84
C VAL A 199 4.85 13.60 4.56
N GLU A 200 4.10 12.87 5.37
CA GLU A 200 2.64 12.78 5.25
C GLU A 200 1.94 13.63 6.31
N ILE A 201 0.97 14.44 5.88
CA ILE A 201 0.21 15.32 6.78
C ILE A 201 -0.70 14.49 7.69
N VAL A 202 -1.57 13.65 7.15
CA VAL A 202 -2.50 12.86 7.96
C VAL A 202 -2.84 11.53 7.30
N ASN A 203 -2.89 10.47 8.09
CA ASN A 203 -3.28 9.15 7.62
C ASN A 203 -4.80 8.99 7.57
N GLU A 204 -5.31 8.62 6.39
CA GLU A 204 -6.70 8.18 6.16
C GLU A 204 -7.76 9.07 6.85
N GLN A 205 -7.69 10.38 6.62
CA GLN A 205 -8.65 11.32 7.21
C GLN A 205 -8.94 12.51 6.30
N GLY A 206 -10.23 12.76 6.07
CA GLY A 206 -10.73 14.01 5.49
C GLY A 206 -11.99 14.49 6.22
N LEU A 207 -12.36 15.75 6.00
CA LEU A 207 -13.57 16.34 6.56
C LEU A 207 -14.81 15.84 5.83
N LEU A 208 -14.76 15.77 4.49
CA LEU A 208 -15.85 15.22 3.67
C LEU A 208 -16.08 13.74 4.01
N GLN A 209 -15.00 12.96 4.11
CA GLN A 209 -15.06 11.57 4.55
C GLN A 209 -15.65 11.43 5.97
N GLY A 210 -15.16 12.22 6.94
CA GLY A 210 -15.66 12.20 8.31
C GLY A 210 -17.14 12.58 8.41
N TRP A 211 -17.59 13.57 7.66
CA TRP A 211 -19.00 13.94 7.57
C TRP A 211 -19.86 12.82 6.96
N LEU A 212 -19.42 12.22 5.84
CA LEU A 212 -20.11 11.07 5.23
C LEU A 212 -20.14 9.84 6.15
N GLY A 213 -19.18 9.72 7.05
CA GLY A 213 -19.11 8.69 8.09
C GLY A 213 -19.94 8.99 9.34
N GLY A 214 -20.58 10.17 9.42
CA GLY A 214 -21.42 10.58 10.55
C GLY A 214 -20.66 11.15 11.74
N VAL A 215 -19.35 11.38 11.62
CA VAL A 215 -18.51 11.90 12.73
C VAL A 215 -19.02 13.24 13.23
N ILE A 216 -19.35 14.16 12.30
CA ILE A 216 -19.84 15.50 12.63
C ILE A 216 -21.15 15.46 13.43
N ASP A 217 -22.04 14.51 13.14
CA ASP A 217 -23.30 14.33 13.86
C ASP A 217 -23.07 13.94 15.33
N GLY A 218 -21.99 13.19 15.61
CA GLY A 218 -21.62 12.72 16.94
C GLY A 218 -20.79 13.70 17.79
N LEU A 219 -20.27 14.78 17.20
CA LEU A 219 -19.40 15.71 17.92
C LEU A 219 -20.11 16.43 19.09
N PRO A 220 -19.39 16.72 20.19
CA PRO A 220 -19.85 17.64 21.23
C PRO A 220 -20.22 19.03 20.69
N GLU A 221 -21.20 19.68 21.32
CA GLU A 221 -21.75 20.97 20.84
C GLU A 221 -20.71 22.08 20.77
N ILE A 222 -19.72 22.09 21.68
CA ILE A 222 -18.62 23.07 21.65
C ILE A 222 -17.84 23.05 20.33
N PHE A 223 -17.67 21.86 19.72
CA PHE A 223 -17.00 21.73 18.42
C PHE A 223 -17.95 21.99 17.26
N LYS A 224 -19.22 21.53 17.36
CA LYS A 224 -20.26 21.86 16.36
C LYS A 224 -20.47 23.35 16.23
N ALA A 225 -20.41 24.10 17.34
CA ALA A 225 -20.53 25.55 17.35
C ALA A 225 -19.41 26.23 16.53
N LYS A 226 -18.17 25.74 16.61
CA LYS A 226 -17.04 26.24 15.80
C LYS A 226 -17.25 25.99 14.30
N LEU A 227 -17.77 24.82 13.93
CA LEU A 227 -18.12 24.54 12.53
C LEU A 227 -19.30 25.41 12.06
N ARG A 228 -20.30 25.60 12.92
CA ARG A 228 -21.48 26.45 12.66
C ARG A 228 -21.09 27.91 12.44
N GLU A 229 -20.12 28.43 13.20
CA GLU A 229 -19.58 29.78 13.01
C GLU A 229 -19.01 29.94 11.59
N ARG A 230 -18.09 29.06 11.18
CA ARG A 230 -17.51 29.08 9.83
C ARG A 230 -18.54 28.89 8.73
N TRP A 231 -19.56 28.07 8.98
CA TRP A 231 -20.66 27.86 8.04
C TRP A 231 -21.47 29.13 7.81
N ASN A 232 -21.80 29.86 8.88
CA ASN A 232 -22.53 31.12 8.77
C ASN A 232 -21.69 32.22 8.12
N GLU A 233 -20.38 32.23 8.34
CA GLU A 233 -19.46 33.14 7.64
C GLU A 233 -19.45 32.88 6.14
N TYR A 234 -19.33 31.62 5.72
CA TYR A 234 -19.42 31.23 4.32
C TYR A 234 -20.77 31.62 3.68
N LEU A 235 -21.88 31.36 4.36
CA LEU A 235 -23.20 31.72 3.84
C LEU A 235 -23.41 33.24 3.78
N LEU A 236 -22.90 33.98 4.77
CA LEU A 236 -22.96 35.45 4.78
C LEU A 236 -22.16 36.04 3.63
N GLU A 237 -20.96 35.52 3.34
CA GLU A 237 -20.16 35.93 2.19
C GLU A 237 -20.88 35.64 0.86
N LYS A 238 -21.53 34.48 0.75
CA LYS A 238 -22.19 34.03 -0.49
C LYS A 238 -23.52 34.73 -0.77
N TYR A 239 -24.32 35.02 0.27
CA TYR A 239 -25.70 35.48 0.13
C TYR A 239 -25.99 36.84 0.75
N GLY A 240 -25.17 37.31 1.70
CA GLY A 240 -25.31 38.61 2.36
C GLY A 240 -26.48 38.76 3.35
N SER A 241 -27.59 38.02 3.19
CA SER A 241 -28.76 38.09 4.08
C SER A 241 -29.57 36.80 4.10
N THR A 242 -30.34 36.58 5.16
CA THR A 242 -31.21 35.40 5.30
C THR A 242 -32.26 35.32 4.19
N ASP A 243 -32.81 36.46 3.76
CA ASP A 243 -33.81 36.50 2.68
C ASP A 243 -33.22 36.04 1.34
N ALA A 244 -32.00 36.46 1.02
CA ALA A 244 -31.29 36.03 -0.19
C ALA A 244 -30.96 34.53 -0.14
N LEU A 245 -30.56 34.02 1.03
CA LEU A 245 -30.32 32.60 1.26
C LEU A 245 -31.59 31.77 1.03
N ILE A 246 -32.70 32.12 1.69
CA ILE A 246 -33.99 31.42 1.56
C ILE A 246 -34.46 31.42 0.10
N LYS A 247 -34.32 32.58 -0.58
CA LYS A 247 -34.68 32.69 -1.99
C LYS A 247 -33.81 31.80 -2.87
N SER A 248 -32.49 31.74 -2.64
CA SER A 248 -31.59 30.93 -3.46
C SER A 248 -31.74 29.43 -3.20
N TRP A 249 -32.02 29.03 -1.97
CA TRP A 249 -32.20 27.62 -1.63
C TRP A 249 -33.61 27.12 -1.89
N GLU A 250 -34.57 28.02 -2.12
CA GLU A 250 -35.99 27.72 -2.29
C GLU A 250 -36.55 26.91 -1.10
N MET A 251 -36.04 27.19 0.10
CA MET A 251 -36.48 26.57 1.35
C MET A 251 -36.28 27.51 2.53
N THR A 252 -37.08 27.31 3.58
CA THR A 252 -36.87 27.98 4.85
C THR A 252 -35.62 27.44 5.55
N VAL A 253 -35.00 28.27 6.39
CA VAL A 253 -33.84 27.90 7.21
C VAL A 253 -34.16 28.10 8.68
N GLU A 254 -33.57 27.25 9.53
CA GLU A 254 -33.59 27.45 10.98
C GLU A 254 -32.43 28.38 11.36
N GLY A 255 -32.71 29.39 12.17
CA GLY A 255 -31.76 30.46 12.48
C GLY A 255 -31.73 31.57 11.43
N SER A 256 -30.74 32.45 11.51
CA SER A 256 -30.54 33.55 10.54
C SER A 256 -29.07 33.91 10.39
N LEU A 257 -28.69 34.40 9.22
CA LEU A 257 -27.32 34.87 8.93
C LEU A 257 -26.96 36.10 9.76
N GLU A 258 -27.91 36.99 10.00
CA GLU A 258 -27.71 38.20 10.80
C GLU A 258 -27.34 37.87 12.25
N ASN A 259 -27.85 36.74 12.77
CA ASN A 259 -27.54 36.24 14.12
C ASN A 259 -26.46 35.13 14.10
N ARG A 260 -25.88 34.82 12.94
CA ARG A 260 -24.92 33.70 12.75
C ARG A 260 -25.41 32.37 13.33
N SER A 261 -26.70 32.07 13.18
CA SER A 261 -27.36 30.93 13.84
C SER A 261 -27.90 29.88 12.89
N VAL A 262 -27.62 29.96 11.58
CA VAL A 262 -28.02 28.93 10.63
C VAL A 262 -27.36 27.60 10.99
N ASN A 263 -28.17 26.55 11.13
CA ASN A 263 -27.69 25.23 11.54
C ASN A 263 -26.81 24.56 10.47
N ILE A 264 -25.76 23.86 10.94
CA ILE A 264 -24.99 22.92 10.11
C ILE A 264 -25.86 21.74 9.68
N PHE A 265 -25.50 21.07 8.58
CA PHE A 265 -26.27 19.92 8.11
C PHE A 265 -25.75 18.63 8.71
N THR A 266 -26.64 17.94 9.45
CA THR A 266 -26.40 16.56 9.85
C THR A 266 -26.50 15.62 8.65
N LEU A 267 -25.78 14.51 8.70
CA LEU A 267 -25.84 13.48 7.67
C LEU A 267 -27.28 12.93 7.52
N SER A 268 -27.95 12.70 8.66
CA SER A 268 -29.34 12.22 8.72
C SER A 268 -30.35 13.20 8.09
N GLY A 269 -30.15 14.51 8.25
CA GLY A 269 -31.04 15.55 7.73
C GLY A 269 -30.71 16.00 6.29
N PHE A 270 -29.59 15.55 5.74
CA PHE A 270 -29.05 16.04 4.46
C PHE A 270 -30.00 15.79 3.28
N ASN A 271 -30.62 14.61 3.23
CA ASN A 271 -31.56 14.24 2.15
C ASN A 271 -32.87 15.03 2.16
N ASN A 272 -33.13 15.84 3.19
CA ASN A 272 -34.30 16.72 3.25
C ASN A 272 -34.00 18.13 2.72
N LYS A 273 -32.73 18.43 2.39
CA LYS A 273 -32.31 19.73 1.87
C LYS A 273 -32.49 19.79 0.35
N THR A 274 -32.67 20.98 -0.21
CA THR A 274 -32.74 21.18 -1.67
C THR A 274 -31.38 20.92 -2.32
N PRO A 275 -31.31 20.59 -3.63
CA PRO A 275 -30.04 20.35 -4.31
C PRO A 275 -29.05 21.51 -4.17
N ARG A 276 -29.53 22.76 -4.23
CA ARG A 276 -28.69 23.95 -4.05
C ARG A 276 -28.08 24.02 -2.64
N ALA A 277 -28.88 23.79 -1.60
CA ALA A 277 -28.41 23.77 -0.22
C ALA A 277 -27.39 22.64 0.01
N ARG A 278 -27.64 21.44 -0.54
CA ARG A 278 -26.71 20.30 -0.47
C ARG A 278 -25.36 20.62 -1.10
N ARG A 279 -25.38 21.21 -2.31
CA ARG A 279 -24.17 21.64 -3.01
C ARG A 279 -23.38 22.65 -2.18
N ASP A 280 -24.05 23.66 -1.62
CA ASP A 280 -23.38 24.67 -0.79
C ASP A 280 -22.73 24.08 0.45
N TRP A 281 -23.38 23.11 1.10
CA TRP A 281 -22.82 22.40 2.25
C TRP A 281 -21.56 21.61 1.88
N VAL A 282 -21.61 20.84 0.80
CA VAL A 282 -20.46 20.07 0.32
C VAL A 282 -19.33 21.00 -0.12
N GLU A 283 -19.63 22.08 -0.84
CA GLU A 283 -18.66 23.10 -1.26
C GLU A 283 -17.99 23.75 -0.05
N PHE A 284 -18.74 24.06 1.01
CA PHE A 284 -18.19 24.60 2.26
C PHE A 284 -17.21 23.63 2.93
N LEU A 285 -17.60 22.35 3.10
CA LEU A 285 -16.70 21.34 3.69
C LEU A 285 -15.46 21.12 2.82
N TRP A 286 -15.63 21.12 1.49
CA TRP A 286 -14.53 21.02 0.54
C TRP A 286 -13.55 22.18 0.69
N ASN A 287 -14.03 23.42 0.83
CA ASN A 287 -13.17 24.60 1.01
C ASN A 287 -12.40 24.57 2.35
N LEU A 288 -13.01 24.05 3.43
CA LEU A 288 -12.31 23.85 4.70
C LEU A 288 -11.20 22.80 4.59
N GLU A 289 -11.48 21.72 3.88
CA GLU A 289 -10.52 20.65 3.63
C GLU A 289 -9.35 21.13 2.77
N GLU A 290 -9.61 21.83 1.66
CA GLU A 290 -8.58 22.48 0.84
C GLU A 290 -7.71 23.44 1.67
N LYS A 291 -8.35 24.28 2.50
CA LYS A 291 -7.64 25.22 3.37
C LYS A 291 -6.71 24.50 4.35
N TYR A 292 -7.14 23.40 4.95
CA TYR A 292 -6.33 22.62 5.89
C TYR A 292 -5.06 22.08 5.21
N PHE A 293 -5.22 21.34 4.11
CA PHE A 293 -4.09 20.74 3.41
C PHE A 293 -3.16 21.79 2.83
N GLY A 294 -3.69 22.86 2.22
CA GLY A 294 -2.90 23.97 1.69
C GLY A 294 -2.17 24.76 2.78
N SER A 295 -2.73 24.87 3.99
CA SER A 295 -2.07 25.55 5.11
C SER A 295 -0.97 24.68 5.73
N MET A 296 -1.21 23.38 5.93
CA MET A 296 -0.17 22.45 6.36
C MET A 296 0.96 22.37 5.34
N TYR A 297 0.65 22.28 4.05
CA TYR A 297 1.66 22.22 3.00
C TYR A 297 2.57 23.46 3.01
N ARG A 298 2.00 24.68 3.07
CA ARG A 298 2.78 25.92 3.17
C ARG A 298 3.58 25.98 4.47
N TYR A 299 2.99 25.62 5.61
CA TYR A 299 3.72 25.57 6.88
C TYR A 299 4.95 24.67 6.81
N LEU A 300 4.80 23.47 6.22
CA LEU A 300 5.90 22.53 6.03
C LEU A 300 6.97 23.11 5.08
N LYS A 301 6.58 23.59 3.90
CA LYS A 301 7.51 24.04 2.85
C LYS A 301 8.16 25.39 3.14
N GLU A 302 7.38 26.37 3.57
CA GLU A 302 7.79 27.77 3.70
C GLU A 302 8.33 28.07 5.11
N ASP A 303 7.63 27.63 6.17
CA ASP A 303 7.99 28.00 7.54
C ASP A 303 9.02 27.04 8.15
N LEU A 304 8.87 25.72 7.94
CA LEU A 304 9.82 24.71 8.43
C LEU A 304 10.94 24.40 7.42
N GLY A 305 10.80 24.83 6.16
CA GLY A 305 11.78 24.59 5.11
C GLY A 305 11.88 23.13 4.66
N VAL A 306 10.83 22.31 4.85
CA VAL A 306 10.81 20.90 4.45
C VAL A 306 11.06 20.78 2.95
N ARG A 307 12.11 20.05 2.59
CA ARG A 307 12.48 19.79 1.19
C ARG A 307 11.96 18.47 0.65
N SER A 308 11.60 17.53 1.51
CA SER A 308 10.94 16.26 1.18
C SER A 308 9.61 16.48 0.46
N LEU A 309 9.16 15.48 -0.31
CA LEU A 309 7.83 15.49 -0.92
C LEU A 309 6.75 15.43 0.16
N VAL A 310 5.61 16.06 -0.08
CA VAL A 310 4.48 16.06 0.87
C VAL A 310 3.26 15.36 0.28
N ILE A 311 2.74 14.40 1.04
CA ILE A 311 1.44 13.75 0.82
C ILE A 311 0.45 14.32 1.84
N GLY A 312 -0.80 14.55 1.40
CA GLY A 312 -1.87 15.02 2.29
C GLY A 312 -2.51 13.88 3.05
N THR A 313 -3.34 13.09 2.35
CA THR A 313 -3.96 11.84 2.77
C THR A 313 -4.32 11.03 1.52
N VAL A 314 -4.72 9.77 1.70
CA VAL A 314 -5.27 8.91 0.66
C VAL A 314 -6.53 9.50 -0.04
N THR A 315 -6.66 9.31 -1.36
CA THR A 315 -7.82 9.82 -2.16
C THR A 315 -9.15 9.13 -1.89
N SER A 316 -9.18 8.04 -1.12
CA SER A 316 -10.43 7.47 -0.59
C SER A 316 -10.99 8.26 0.60
N CYS A 317 -10.19 9.14 1.23
CA CYS A 317 -10.57 9.95 2.39
C CYS A 317 -10.64 11.45 2.09
N SER A 318 -9.99 11.92 1.01
CA SER A 318 -10.09 13.30 0.52
C SER A 318 -10.27 13.31 -1.00
N THR A 319 -10.88 14.37 -1.55
CA THR A 319 -11.12 14.46 -2.99
C THR A 319 -9.83 14.54 -3.80
N ILE A 320 -9.86 14.02 -5.03
CA ILE A 320 -8.69 13.90 -5.89
C ILE A 320 -8.16 15.30 -6.28
N ASN A 321 -9.05 16.27 -6.51
CA ASN A 321 -8.62 17.64 -6.82
C ASN A 321 -7.87 18.32 -5.66
N ILE A 322 -8.25 18.05 -4.40
CA ILE A 322 -7.52 18.60 -3.23
C ILE A 322 -6.13 17.95 -3.15
N GLN A 323 -6.07 16.62 -3.19
CA GLN A 323 -4.79 15.91 -3.05
C GLN A 323 -3.83 16.20 -4.21
N ALA A 324 -4.35 16.48 -5.42
CA ALA A 324 -3.54 16.87 -6.57
C ALA A 324 -2.83 18.24 -6.41
N GLN A 325 -3.21 19.07 -5.43
CA GLN A 325 -2.52 20.34 -5.16
C GLN A 325 -1.18 20.14 -4.45
N LEU A 326 -0.95 18.97 -3.86
CA LEU A 326 0.28 18.61 -3.13
C LEU A 326 1.28 17.91 -4.07
N ASP A 327 2.39 17.39 -3.54
CA ASP A 327 3.48 16.87 -4.38
C ASP A 327 3.14 15.51 -5.00
N VAL A 328 2.44 14.65 -4.24
CA VAL A 328 2.20 13.24 -4.58
C VAL A 328 0.75 12.86 -4.26
N VAL A 329 0.12 12.06 -5.13
CA VAL A 329 -1.23 11.53 -4.93
C VAL A 329 -1.16 10.07 -4.49
N ASP A 330 -1.79 9.76 -3.37
CA ASP A 330 -1.67 8.47 -2.70
C ASP A 330 -3.00 7.70 -2.59
N THR A 331 -2.91 6.38 -2.56
CA THR A 331 -4.04 5.43 -2.53
C THR A 331 -3.73 4.23 -1.63
N HIS A 332 -4.74 3.74 -0.92
CA HIS A 332 -4.61 2.54 -0.09
C HIS A 332 -5.58 1.49 -0.59
N ALA A 333 -5.20 0.22 -0.53
CA ALA A 333 -6.11 -0.87 -0.82
C ALA A 333 -5.72 -2.18 -0.13
N TYR A 334 -6.73 -2.89 0.39
CA TYR A 334 -6.54 -4.21 0.97
C TYR A 334 -7.45 -5.21 0.26
N TRP A 335 -6.86 -6.30 -0.22
CA TRP A 335 -7.67 -7.39 -0.76
C TRP A 335 -8.21 -8.23 0.40
N GLN A 336 -9.52 -8.12 0.65
CA GLN A 336 -10.22 -8.80 1.75
C GLN A 336 -9.66 -8.36 3.12
N HIS A 337 -9.76 -7.06 3.41
CA HIS A 337 -9.42 -6.48 4.72
C HIS A 337 -10.12 -7.23 5.87
N PRO A 338 -9.49 -7.42 7.05
CA PRO A 338 -10.14 -7.98 8.23
C PRO A 338 -11.42 -7.23 8.59
N GLU A 339 -12.48 -7.98 8.84
CA GLU A 339 -13.76 -7.46 9.32
C GLU A 339 -13.96 -7.84 10.79
N PHE A 340 -14.47 -6.90 11.58
CA PHE A 340 -14.70 -7.04 13.02
C PHE A 340 -16.19 -6.81 13.32
N PRO A 341 -17.04 -7.85 13.24
CA PRO A 341 -18.49 -7.68 13.30
C PRO A 341 -19.03 -7.29 14.69
N GLY A 342 -18.20 -7.33 15.73
CA GLY A 342 -18.53 -6.84 17.07
C GLY A 342 -17.75 -5.57 17.40
N THR A 343 -16.78 -5.68 18.30
CA THR A 343 -15.91 -4.57 18.70
C THR A 343 -14.81 -4.36 17.64
N PRO A 344 -14.53 -3.12 17.21
CA PRO A 344 -13.41 -2.84 16.33
C PRO A 344 -12.10 -3.42 16.87
N TRP A 345 -11.34 -4.08 16.01
CA TRP A 345 -10.03 -4.67 16.32
C TRP A 345 -10.04 -5.78 17.40
N ASP A 346 -11.20 -6.40 17.66
CA ASP A 346 -11.30 -7.56 18.56
C ASP A 346 -10.46 -8.74 18.05
N PRO A 347 -9.46 -9.24 18.80
CA PRO A 347 -8.59 -10.34 18.36
C PRO A 347 -9.28 -11.71 18.35
N GLU A 348 -10.46 -11.84 18.97
CA GLU A 348 -11.24 -13.08 19.00
C GLU A 348 -12.44 -13.06 18.03
N ASN A 349 -12.89 -11.88 17.63
CA ASN A 349 -14.07 -11.71 16.80
C ASN A 349 -13.77 -10.96 15.49
N TRP A 350 -13.12 -11.66 14.57
CA TRP A 350 -12.77 -11.13 13.26
C TRP A 350 -12.66 -12.23 12.21
N TYR A 351 -12.71 -11.86 10.94
CA TYR A 351 -12.42 -12.75 9.81
C TYR A 351 -11.85 -11.98 8.62
N VAL A 352 -11.25 -12.71 7.69
CA VAL A 352 -10.99 -12.26 6.32
C VAL A 352 -11.76 -13.16 5.36
N ILE A 353 -12.14 -12.66 4.18
CA ILE A 353 -12.75 -13.51 3.16
C ILE A 353 -11.65 -14.28 2.42
N ASN A 354 -11.74 -15.60 2.36
CA ASN A 354 -10.73 -16.46 1.73
C ASN A 354 -10.89 -16.53 0.20
N LYS A 355 -10.54 -15.46 -0.51
CA LYS A 355 -10.62 -15.40 -1.98
C LYS A 355 -9.27 -15.03 -2.58
N PRO A 356 -8.85 -15.70 -3.68
CA PRO A 356 -7.75 -15.21 -4.50
C PRO A 356 -8.24 -14.04 -5.35
N MET A 357 -7.45 -12.97 -5.42
CA MET A 357 -7.71 -11.82 -6.27
C MET A 357 -7.67 -12.18 -7.74
N VAL A 358 -6.85 -13.16 -8.16
CA VAL A 358 -6.79 -13.63 -9.56
C VAL A 358 -8.14 -14.06 -10.15
N ASN A 359 -9.14 -14.35 -9.31
CA ASN A 359 -10.52 -14.67 -9.74
C ASN A 359 -11.43 -13.43 -9.82
N SER A 360 -10.91 -12.22 -9.63
CA SER A 360 -11.66 -10.97 -9.53
C SER A 360 -10.96 -9.81 -10.26
N PRO A 361 -10.76 -9.89 -11.59
CA PRO A 361 -10.06 -8.85 -12.36
C PRO A 361 -10.70 -7.46 -12.18
N GLU A 362 -11.99 -7.33 -12.48
CA GLU A 362 -12.71 -6.05 -12.36
C GLU A 362 -13.08 -5.70 -10.91
N GLY A 363 -13.31 -6.72 -10.06
CA GLY A 363 -13.66 -6.55 -8.65
C GLY A 363 -12.46 -6.39 -7.71
N GLY A 364 -11.23 -6.50 -8.24
CA GLY A 364 -9.98 -6.48 -7.49
C GLY A 364 -9.54 -5.08 -7.08
N THR A 365 -8.45 -5.03 -6.31
CA THR A 365 -7.86 -3.76 -5.84
C THR A 365 -7.15 -3.00 -6.95
N ILE A 366 -6.64 -3.68 -7.98
CA ILE A 366 -5.89 -3.06 -9.07
C ILE A 366 -6.70 -1.99 -9.84
N PRO A 367 -7.90 -2.27 -10.36
CA PRO A 367 -8.72 -1.21 -10.95
C PRO A 367 -9.04 -0.09 -9.98
N ASP A 368 -9.28 -0.41 -8.70
CA ASP A 368 -9.62 0.61 -7.71
C ASP A 368 -8.49 1.63 -7.54
N ILE A 369 -7.25 1.17 -7.40
CA ILE A 369 -6.08 2.02 -7.31
C ILE A 369 -5.90 2.83 -8.61
N ALA A 370 -5.90 2.17 -9.77
CA ALA A 370 -5.60 2.79 -11.06
C ALA A 370 -6.59 3.92 -11.44
N LEU A 371 -7.85 3.83 -10.97
CA LEU A 371 -8.89 4.83 -11.18
C LEU A 371 -8.68 6.14 -10.40
N ARG A 372 -7.68 6.20 -9.52
CA ARG A 372 -7.39 7.37 -8.66
C ARG A 372 -6.09 8.09 -9.05
N ARG A 373 -5.36 7.57 -10.04
CA ARG A 373 -4.14 8.21 -10.55
C ARG A 373 -4.45 9.55 -11.19
N VAL A 374 -3.65 10.57 -10.90
CA VAL A 374 -3.75 11.91 -11.52
C VAL A 374 -2.67 12.05 -12.59
N TYR A 375 -3.06 12.56 -13.77
CA TYR A 375 -2.10 12.82 -14.84
C TYR A 375 -1.12 13.93 -14.45
N GLY A 376 0.17 13.73 -14.72
CA GLY A 376 1.22 14.69 -14.39
C GLY A 376 1.61 14.75 -12.91
N LYS A 377 1.15 13.80 -12.09
CA LYS A 377 1.52 13.67 -10.68
C LYS A 377 2.07 12.28 -10.38
N PRO A 378 3.04 12.15 -9.46
CA PRO A 378 3.48 10.86 -8.98
C PRO A 378 2.32 10.15 -8.28
N HIS A 379 2.22 8.83 -8.51
CA HIS A 379 1.19 8.01 -7.88
C HIS A 379 1.78 6.98 -6.93
N PHE A 380 1.27 6.99 -5.71
CA PHE A 380 1.73 6.15 -4.62
C PHE A 380 0.62 5.22 -4.13
N VAL A 381 1.07 4.05 -3.65
CA VAL A 381 0.27 3.13 -2.86
C VAL A 381 1.02 2.88 -1.56
N THR A 382 0.91 3.79 -0.58
CA THR A 382 1.67 3.68 0.68
C THR A 382 1.11 2.63 1.66
N GLU A 383 -0.07 2.06 1.39
CA GLU A 383 -0.61 0.90 2.09
C GLU A 383 -1.29 -0.12 1.17
N TYR A 384 -0.73 -1.32 1.11
CA TYR A 384 -1.32 -2.45 0.41
C TYR A 384 -1.07 -3.79 1.12
N ASN A 385 -2.08 -4.66 1.23
CA ASN A 385 -1.88 -6.06 1.62
C ASN A 385 -3.02 -6.98 1.19
N HIS A 386 -2.74 -8.28 1.20
CA HIS A 386 -3.71 -9.37 1.24
C HIS A 386 -3.62 -10.00 2.64
N PRO A 387 -4.48 -9.63 3.59
CA PRO A 387 -4.23 -9.95 5.00
C PRO A 387 -4.32 -11.45 5.32
N ALA A 388 -3.42 -11.93 6.18
CA ALA A 388 -3.47 -13.28 6.74
C ALA A 388 -4.77 -13.45 7.57
N PRO A 389 -5.40 -14.63 7.59
CA PRO A 389 -4.93 -15.90 7.05
C PRO A 389 -5.50 -16.21 5.65
N ASN A 390 -5.74 -15.21 4.80
CA ASN A 390 -6.10 -15.47 3.41
C ASN A 390 -5.08 -16.41 2.78
N MET A 391 -5.53 -17.56 2.28
CA MET A 391 -4.64 -18.64 1.84
C MET A 391 -3.87 -18.31 0.56
N TYR A 392 -4.27 -17.25 -0.13
CA TYR A 392 -3.73 -16.82 -1.43
C TYR A 392 -2.85 -15.57 -1.31
N ASP A 393 -2.51 -15.16 -0.09
CA ASP A 393 -1.93 -13.85 0.19
C ASP A 393 -0.52 -13.59 -0.37
N ALA A 394 0.21 -14.63 -0.77
CA ALA A 394 1.52 -14.47 -1.40
C ALA A 394 1.46 -13.74 -2.76
N GLU A 395 0.28 -13.63 -3.38
CA GLU A 395 0.11 -12.92 -4.66
C GLU A 395 0.16 -11.40 -4.54
N ALA A 396 0.04 -10.85 -3.31
CA ALA A 396 -0.05 -9.42 -3.04
C ALA A 396 1.06 -8.60 -3.74
N ALA A 397 2.33 -8.91 -3.44
CA ALA A 397 3.47 -8.12 -3.91
C ALA A 397 3.63 -8.21 -5.44
N VAL A 398 3.47 -9.40 -6.02
CA VAL A 398 3.76 -9.64 -7.44
C VAL A 398 2.67 -9.06 -8.32
N ILE A 399 1.38 -9.20 -7.94
CA ILE A 399 0.30 -8.58 -8.72
C ILE A 399 0.40 -7.05 -8.64
N LEU A 400 0.64 -6.51 -7.44
CA LEU A 400 0.81 -5.07 -7.26
C LEU A 400 1.96 -4.53 -8.11
N ALA A 401 3.14 -5.17 -8.07
CA ALA A 401 4.30 -4.74 -8.84
C ALA A 401 4.11 -4.81 -10.36
N ALA A 402 3.49 -5.89 -10.86
CA ALA A 402 3.23 -6.03 -12.30
C ALA A 402 2.32 -4.91 -12.82
N TYR A 403 1.24 -4.59 -12.09
CA TYR A 403 0.32 -3.53 -12.49
C TYR A 403 0.83 -2.13 -12.17
N ALA A 404 1.59 -1.93 -11.09
CA ALA A 404 2.25 -0.65 -10.80
C ALA A 404 3.28 -0.31 -11.89
N ALA A 405 3.99 -1.31 -12.41
CA ALA A 405 4.89 -1.13 -13.55
C ALA A 405 4.12 -0.80 -14.84
N LEU A 406 3.07 -1.58 -15.14
CA LEU A 406 2.21 -1.36 -16.31
C LEU A 406 1.54 0.02 -16.29
N GLN A 407 1.05 0.45 -15.13
CA GLN A 407 0.39 1.74 -14.92
C GLN A 407 1.37 2.91 -14.74
N ASP A 408 2.66 2.60 -14.65
CA ASP A 408 3.75 3.55 -14.45
C ASP A 408 3.63 4.38 -13.16
N TRP A 409 3.33 3.72 -12.05
CA TRP A 409 3.33 4.33 -10.71
C TRP A 409 4.76 4.57 -10.19
N ASP A 410 4.86 5.36 -9.11
CA ASP A 410 6.12 5.83 -8.56
C ASP A 410 6.46 5.21 -7.20
N GLY A 411 5.48 4.70 -6.45
CA GLY A 411 5.72 4.01 -5.18
C GLY A 411 4.66 2.99 -4.80
N ILE A 412 5.07 1.83 -4.28
CA ILE A 412 4.19 0.78 -3.74
C ILE A 412 4.75 0.26 -2.41
N PHE A 413 3.89 0.11 -1.40
CA PHE A 413 4.30 -0.22 -0.04
C PHE A 413 3.43 -1.35 0.53
N LEU A 414 4.06 -2.36 1.11
CA LEU A 414 3.31 -3.38 1.85
C LEU A 414 3.03 -2.93 3.29
N PHE A 415 1.76 -2.99 3.69
CA PHE A 415 1.32 -2.75 5.07
C PHE A 415 1.09 -4.10 5.77
N ALA A 416 1.94 -4.57 6.67
CA ALA A 416 3.13 -3.91 7.20
C ALA A 416 4.28 -4.91 7.34
N TYR A 417 5.51 -4.41 7.39
CA TYR A 417 6.68 -5.22 7.73
C TYR A 417 6.49 -5.84 9.11
N GLY A 418 6.24 -5.02 10.12
CA GLY A 418 5.91 -5.49 11.45
C GLY A 418 5.49 -4.35 12.37
N ARG A 419 4.74 -4.71 13.42
CA ARG A 419 4.28 -3.79 14.47
C ARG A 419 4.94 -4.01 15.84
N LEU A 420 5.52 -5.19 16.06
CA LEU A 420 6.10 -5.60 17.33
C LEU A 420 7.64 -5.61 17.24
N ASN A 421 8.30 -5.32 18.36
CA ASN A 421 9.76 -5.35 18.49
C ASN A 421 10.26 -6.76 18.88
N ASP A 422 9.77 -7.80 18.20
CA ASP A 422 10.01 -9.23 18.43
C ASP A 422 10.45 -9.95 17.13
N TRP A 423 11.55 -9.46 16.57
CA TRP A 423 11.96 -9.77 15.19
C TRP A 423 12.23 -11.25 14.90
N ASP A 424 12.67 -12.06 15.88
CA ASP A 424 12.96 -13.50 15.67
C ASP A 424 11.75 -14.43 15.91
N ALA A 425 10.53 -13.98 15.61
CA ALA A 425 9.34 -14.78 15.88
C ALA A 425 9.24 -16.04 15.02
N ARG A 426 9.82 -16.06 13.81
CA ARG A 426 9.82 -17.18 12.84
C ARG A 426 8.42 -17.73 12.51
N MET A 427 7.38 -16.94 12.76
CA MET A 427 5.97 -17.25 12.56
C MET A 427 5.22 -15.98 12.13
N ILE A 428 4.12 -16.13 11.40
CA ILE A 428 3.19 -15.04 11.09
C ILE A 428 2.49 -14.62 12.39
N LYS A 429 2.57 -13.33 12.75
CA LYS A 429 2.10 -12.82 14.06
C LYS A 429 0.77 -12.08 14.01
N GLY A 430 0.36 -11.64 12.83
CA GLY A 430 -0.82 -10.79 12.67
C GLY A 430 -1.31 -10.75 11.24
N TYR A 431 -2.48 -10.15 11.05
CA TYR A 431 -3.15 -10.09 9.74
C TYR A 431 -2.29 -9.39 8.68
N PHE A 432 -1.51 -8.38 9.10
CA PHE A 432 -0.76 -7.52 8.18
C PHE A 432 0.74 -7.79 8.15
N ASP A 433 1.30 -8.41 9.18
CA ASP A 433 2.76 -8.54 9.35
C ASP A 433 3.36 -9.45 8.26
N ILE A 434 4.37 -8.95 7.55
CA ILE A 434 5.09 -9.70 6.51
C ILE A 434 6.52 -10.08 6.92
N ASP A 435 7.11 -9.46 7.94
CA ASP A 435 8.52 -9.66 8.37
C ASP A 435 8.90 -11.13 8.50
N GLN A 436 8.00 -11.97 9.01
CA GLN A 436 8.20 -13.41 9.20
C GLN A 436 7.37 -14.27 8.23
N HIS A 437 6.74 -13.68 7.22
CA HIS A 437 5.96 -14.40 6.22
C HIS A 437 6.86 -14.77 5.02
N PRO A 438 7.34 -16.03 4.91
CA PRO A 438 8.40 -16.40 3.98
C PRO A 438 8.04 -16.14 2.51
N THR A 439 6.83 -16.47 2.08
CA THR A 439 6.42 -16.28 0.68
C THR A 439 6.20 -14.82 0.32
N LYS A 440 5.54 -14.01 1.17
CA LYS A 440 5.41 -12.55 0.95
C LYS A 440 6.75 -11.84 0.90
N MET A 441 7.69 -12.18 1.79
CA MET A 441 9.03 -11.60 1.76
C MET A 441 9.81 -12.04 0.51
N ALA A 442 9.75 -13.33 0.15
CA ALA A 442 10.44 -13.83 -1.04
C ALA A 442 9.86 -13.24 -2.34
N THR A 443 8.57 -12.94 -2.39
CA THR A 443 7.93 -12.31 -3.57
C THR A 443 8.23 -10.81 -3.72
N LEU A 444 8.87 -10.17 -2.72
CA LEU A 444 9.41 -8.81 -2.88
C LEU A 444 10.56 -8.77 -3.91
N ILE A 445 11.33 -9.85 -4.06
CA ILE A 445 12.42 -9.93 -5.04
C ILE A 445 11.91 -9.83 -6.49
N PRO A 446 10.97 -10.67 -6.95
CA PRO A 446 10.36 -10.48 -8.26
C PRO A 446 9.59 -9.16 -8.38
N ALA A 447 8.99 -8.65 -7.29
CA ALA A 447 8.35 -7.34 -7.30
C ALA A 447 9.34 -6.21 -7.62
N TYR A 448 10.54 -6.23 -7.01
CA TYR A 448 11.62 -5.30 -7.32
C TYR A 448 12.01 -5.35 -8.80
N PHE A 449 12.18 -6.55 -9.37
CA PHE A 449 12.57 -6.69 -10.77
C PHE A 449 11.51 -6.17 -11.74
N MET A 450 10.23 -6.52 -11.51
CA MET A 450 9.14 -6.03 -12.35
C MET A 450 8.98 -4.51 -12.26
N PHE A 451 9.01 -3.96 -11.06
CA PHE A 451 8.64 -2.56 -10.81
C PHE A 451 9.84 -1.60 -10.75
N VAL A 452 10.79 -1.83 -9.85
CA VAL A 452 11.90 -0.90 -9.58
C VAL A 452 12.96 -0.98 -10.67
N ARG A 453 13.38 -2.19 -11.06
CA ARG A 453 14.29 -2.39 -12.20
C ARG A 453 13.60 -2.08 -13.54
N GLY A 454 12.27 -2.17 -13.58
CA GLY A 454 11.45 -1.84 -14.74
C GLY A 454 11.45 -2.92 -15.82
N ASP A 455 11.49 -4.20 -15.43
CA ASP A 455 11.41 -5.29 -16.40
C ASP A 455 10.04 -5.37 -17.09
N VAL A 456 8.97 -4.97 -16.39
CA VAL A 456 7.67 -4.72 -17.01
C VAL A 456 7.61 -3.25 -17.43
N SER A 457 7.38 -3.04 -18.73
CA SER A 457 7.22 -1.72 -19.31
C SER A 457 5.82 -1.15 -19.02
N PRO A 458 5.69 0.18 -18.92
CA PRO A 458 4.40 0.84 -19.02
C PRO A 458 3.60 0.38 -20.25
N SER A 459 2.28 0.37 -20.15
CA SER A 459 1.40 0.19 -21.31
C SER A 459 1.64 1.29 -22.35
N ASN A 460 1.39 0.98 -23.62
CA ASN A 460 1.66 1.89 -24.72
C ASN A 460 0.75 3.11 -24.67
N ASP A 461 -0.55 2.89 -24.57
CA ASP A 461 -1.58 3.91 -24.63
C ASP A 461 -2.05 4.34 -23.23
N LEU A 462 -2.43 5.61 -23.13
CA LEU A 462 -2.97 6.24 -21.93
C LEU A 462 -4.43 6.60 -22.18
N VAL A 463 -5.32 6.10 -21.31
CA VAL A 463 -6.73 6.51 -21.25
C VAL A 463 -6.89 7.54 -20.14
N VAL A 464 -7.49 8.69 -20.46
CA VAL A 464 -7.74 9.75 -19.49
C VAL A 464 -9.20 10.12 -19.39
N ALA A 465 -9.65 10.53 -18.20
CA ALA A 465 -10.96 11.15 -18.02
C ALA A 465 -10.84 12.47 -17.25
N PRO A 466 -11.56 13.54 -17.67
CA PRO A 466 -11.58 14.78 -16.92
C PRO A 466 -12.38 14.63 -15.62
N LEU A 467 -11.88 15.24 -14.53
CA LEU A 467 -12.55 15.29 -13.24
C LEU A 467 -12.43 16.69 -12.63
N SER A 468 -13.45 17.52 -12.83
CA SER A 468 -13.47 18.88 -12.29
C SER A 468 -13.83 18.91 -10.80
N LYS A 469 -13.46 19.99 -10.11
CA LYS A 469 -13.87 20.25 -8.71
C LYS A 469 -15.39 20.19 -8.57
N MET A 470 -16.12 20.81 -9.50
CA MET A 470 -17.59 20.84 -9.45
C MET A 470 -18.20 19.46 -9.63
N MET A 471 -17.62 18.61 -10.48
CA MET A 471 -18.08 17.24 -10.64
C MET A 471 -17.94 16.44 -9.34
N GLU A 472 -16.83 16.60 -8.61
CA GLU A 472 -16.67 15.95 -7.31
C GLU A 472 -17.70 16.43 -6.28
N ILE A 473 -17.90 17.76 -6.19
CA ILE A 473 -18.91 18.37 -5.30
C ILE A 473 -20.30 17.84 -5.63
N ASP A 474 -20.69 17.80 -6.91
CA ASP A 474 -22.00 17.35 -7.34
C ASP A 474 -22.23 15.88 -6.99
N ILE A 475 -21.26 14.99 -7.27
CA ILE A 475 -21.35 13.56 -6.96
C ILE A 475 -21.54 13.33 -5.44
N ILE A 476 -20.81 14.08 -4.61
CA ILE A 476 -20.93 13.98 -3.15
C ILE A 476 -22.27 14.54 -2.67
N ALA A 477 -22.72 15.69 -3.21
CA ALA A 477 -24.00 16.31 -2.89
C ALA A 477 -25.21 15.45 -3.32
N GLU A 478 -25.05 14.65 -4.38
CA GLU A 478 -26.00 13.65 -4.86
C GLU A 478 -25.96 12.33 -4.08
N ARG A 479 -25.04 12.18 -3.10
CA ARG A 479 -24.88 10.97 -2.28
C ARG A 479 -24.57 9.71 -3.10
N ARG A 480 -23.79 9.89 -4.18
CA ARG A 480 -23.34 8.80 -5.06
C ARG A 480 -22.03 8.15 -4.60
N THR A 481 -21.48 8.61 -3.48
CA THR A 481 -20.27 8.10 -2.81
C THR A 481 -20.55 7.86 -1.32
N TRP A 482 -19.59 7.29 -0.62
CA TRP A 482 -19.63 7.10 0.84
C TRP A 482 -18.25 7.29 1.46
N ALA A 483 -18.18 7.34 2.80
CA ALA A 483 -17.00 7.77 3.57
C ALA A 483 -15.68 7.15 3.09
N TRP A 484 -15.62 5.86 2.80
CA TRP A 484 -14.35 5.19 2.43
C TRP A 484 -14.22 4.89 0.93
N ARG A 485 -15.10 5.49 0.13
CA ARG A 485 -15.04 5.45 -1.33
C ARG A 485 -15.62 6.74 -1.89
N LEU A 486 -14.79 7.79 -1.83
CA LEU A 486 -15.03 9.05 -2.50
C LEU A 486 -14.94 8.91 -4.02
N VAL A 487 -15.00 10.05 -4.71
CA VAL A 487 -15.03 10.14 -6.17
C VAL A 487 -13.75 9.56 -6.77
N ASP A 488 -13.92 8.75 -7.82
CA ASP A 488 -12.85 8.07 -8.55
C ASP A 488 -13.14 8.10 -10.05
N GLY A 489 -12.25 7.54 -10.87
CA GLY A 489 -12.39 7.52 -12.32
C GLY A 489 -13.59 6.74 -12.85
N ALA A 490 -14.22 5.86 -12.06
CA ALA A 490 -15.45 5.20 -12.50
C ALA A 490 -16.59 6.21 -12.65
N HIS A 491 -16.62 7.24 -11.79
CA HIS A 491 -17.58 8.33 -11.90
C HIS A 491 -17.34 9.20 -13.15
N ALA A 492 -16.11 9.25 -13.64
CA ALA A 492 -15.70 9.93 -14.87
C ALA A 492 -15.80 9.03 -16.12
N GLY A 493 -16.37 7.82 -15.99
CA GLY A 493 -16.65 6.93 -17.11
C GLY A 493 -15.52 5.96 -17.47
N ILE A 494 -14.47 5.85 -16.67
CA ILE A 494 -13.43 4.81 -16.86
C ILE A 494 -13.98 3.49 -16.31
N GLU A 495 -14.25 2.54 -17.20
CA GLU A 495 -14.64 1.19 -16.81
C GLU A 495 -13.51 0.46 -16.08
N ARG A 496 -13.87 -0.38 -15.10
CA ARG A 496 -12.89 -1.10 -14.25
C ARG A 496 -12.04 -2.12 -15.00
N SER A 497 -12.43 -2.51 -16.21
CA SER A 497 -11.65 -3.37 -17.10
C SER A 497 -10.53 -2.63 -17.84
N ILE A 498 -10.68 -1.32 -18.12
CA ILE A 498 -9.70 -0.49 -18.83
C ILE A 498 -8.30 -0.51 -18.19
N PRO A 499 -8.13 -0.30 -16.86
CA PRO A 499 -6.81 -0.29 -16.23
C PRO A 499 -6.11 -1.66 -16.22
N LEU A 500 -6.79 -2.73 -16.63
CA LEU A 500 -6.17 -4.04 -16.80
C LEU A 500 -5.41 -4.15 -18.14
N VAL A 501 -5.67 -3.23 -19.07
CA VAL A 501 -5.09 -3.24 -20.42
C VAL A 501 -4.26 -1.98 -20.70
N TYR A 502 -4.77 -0.81 -20.32
CA TYR A 502 -4.20 0.50 -20.63
C TYR A 502 -3.77 1.25 -19.38
N ARG A 503 -2.87 2.21 -19.53
CA ARG A 503 -2.58 3.16 -18.46
C ARG A 503 -3.81 4.04 -18.25
N THR A 504 -4.17 4.34 -17.01
CA THR A 504 -5.27 5.27 -16.73
C THR A 504 -4.81 6.48 -15.93
N ALA A 505 -5.49 7.61 -16.13
CA ALA A 505 -5.31 8.80 -15.30
C ALA A 505 -6.54 9.72 -15.32
N LEU A 506 -6.64 10.55 -14.30
CA LEU A 506 -7.59 11.65 -14.23
C LEU A 506 -6.90 12.96 -14.57
N VAL A 507 -7.58 13.77 -15.38
CA VAL A 507 -7.19 15.16 -15.64
C VAL A 507 -8.03 16.03 -14.72
N VAL A 508 -7.43 16.45 -13.62
CA VAL A 508 -8.06 17.28 -12.57
C VAL A 508 -8.23 18.74 -13.01
N GLU A 509 -8.93 19.55 -12.21
CA GLU A 509 -9.15 20.98 -12.43
C GLU A 509 -7.84 21.72 -12.78
N GLY A 510 -7.85 22.49 -13.86
CA GLY A 510 -6.66 23.19 -14.36
C GLY A 510 -5.60 22.30 -15.07
N GLY A 511 -5.78 20.98 -15.06
CA GLY A 511 -4.90 20.03 -15.76
C GLY A 511 -5.07 20.08 -17.28
N GLN A 512 -4.00 19.75 -18.01
CA GLN A 512 -4.02 19.67 -19.47
C GLN A 512 -4.12 18.22 -19.94
N THR A 513 -5.13 17.93 -20.75
CA THR A 513 -5.30 16.64 -21.40
C THR A 513 -4.20 16.42 -22.44
N PRO A 514 -3.47 15.29 -22.40
CA PRO A 514 -2.45 14.98 -23.41
C PRO A 514 -3.08 14.78 -24.77
N SER A 515 -2.48 15.35 -25.82
CA SER A 515 -3.00 15.23 -27.19
C SER A 515 -3.02 13.81 -27.74
N SER A 516 -2.19 12.92 -27.20
CA SER A 516 -2.10 11.50 -27.59
C SER A 516 -2.94 10.58 -26.71
N ALA A 517 -3.64 11.08 -25.69
CA ALA A 517 -4.43 10.25 -24.80
C ALA A 517 -5.78 9.88 -25.42
N LEU A 518 -6.24 8.66 -25.13
CA LEU A 518 -7.57 8.17 -25.47
C LEU A 518 -8.58 8.56 -24.40
N MET A 519 -9.84 8.72 -24.77
CA MET A 519 -10.96 8.85 -23.86
C MET A 519 -11.59 7.48 -23.57
N PRO A 520 -12.32 7.28 -22.45
CA PRO A 520 -12.85 5.97 -22.08
C PRO A 520 -13.79 5.39 -23.15
N ARG A 521 -14.54 6.24 -23.84
CA ARG A 521 -15.45 5.85 -24.95
C ARG A 521 -14.74 5.36 -26.22
N GLU A 522 -13.43 5.56 -26.33
CA GLU A 522 -12.63 5.20 -27.51
C GLU A 522 -12.00 3.81 -27.38
N VAL A 523 -12.08 3.20 -26.19
CA VAL A 523 -11.59 1.85 -25.90
C VAL A 523 -12.75 0.94 -25.52
N ASN A 524 -12.63 -0.34 -25.85
CA ASN A 524 -13.57 -1.37 -25.42
C ASN A 524 -12.76 -2.56 -24.89
N VAL A 525 -12.78 -2.76 -23.58
CA VAL A 525 -12.07 -3.86 -22.92
C VAL A 525 -13.08 -4.84 -22.36
N GLN A 526 -13.07 -6.06 -22.91
CA GLN A 526 -13.97 -7.13 -22.49
C GLN A 526 -13.16 -8.35 -22.08
N GLY A 527 -13.62 -9.02 -21.01
CA GLY A 527 -13.09 -10.30 -20.59
C GLY A 527 -13.45 -11.44 -21.56
N PRO A 528 -13.06 -12.69 -21.25
CA PRO A 528 -12.43 -13.12 -19.99
C PRO A 528 -10.89 -13.03 -19.99
N ILE A 529 -10.27 -12.45 -21.02
CA ILE A 529 -8.82 -12.28 -21.11
C ILE A 529 -8.49 -10.79 -21.22
N TYR A 530 -7.82 -10.25 -20.21
CA TYR A 530 -7.35 -8.86 -20.19
C TYR A 530 -5.85 -8.86 -20.50
N LYS A 531 -5.51 -8.58 -21.76
CA LYS A 531 -4.13 -8.51 -22.22
C LYS A 531 -3.74 -7.05 -22.39
N SER A 532 -2.72 -6.61 -21.65
CA SER A 532 -2.08 -5.30 -21.84
C SER A 532 -1.74 -5.03 -23.31
N ASP A 533 -1.82 -3.77 -23.71
CA ASP A 533 -1.54 -3.32 -25.08
C ASP A 533 -0.07 -3.52 -25.52
N ASN A 534 0.86 -3.63 -24.58
CA ASN A 534 2.25 -4.03 -24.80
C ASN A 534 2.45 -5.56 -24.72
N GLY A 535 1.41 -6.31 -24.34
CA GLY A 535 1.36 -7.76 -24.30
C GLY A 535 2.12 -8.43 -23.14
N GLN A 536 2.68 -7.67 -22.20
CA GLN A 536 3.55 -8.21 -21.15
C GLN A 536 2.78 -8.72 -19.93
N VAL A 537 1.61 -8.16 -19.63
CA VAL A 537 0.73 -8.61 -18.54
C VAL A 537 -0.59 -9.12 -19.13
N ILE A 538 -0.97 -10.33 -18.76
CA ILE A 538 -2.22 -10.97 -19.19
C ILE A 538 -2.95 -11.49 -17.96
N TRP A 539 -4.20 -11.10 -17.76
CA TRP A 539 -5.10 -11.67 -16.77
C TRP A 539 -6.13 -12.55 -17.47
N ASP A 540 -6.00 -13.87 -17.32
CA ASP A 540 -6.87 -14.86 -17.96
C ASP A 540 -7.82 -15.47 -16.92
N THR A 541 -9.12 -15.25 -17.11
CA THR A 541 -10.20 -15.85 -16.31
C THR A 541 -11.12 -16.74 -17.16
N THR A 542 -10.64 -17.28 -18.29
CA THR A 542 -11.40 -18.19 -19.16
C THR A 542 -11.89 -19.43 -18.41
N ARG A 543 -11.05 -19.96 -17.51
CA ARG A 543 -11.41 -21.06 -16.62
C ARG A 543 -12.05 -20.48 -15.36
N ARG A 544 -13.35 -20.76 -15.21
CA ARG A 544 -14.15 -20.33 -14.05
C ARG A 544 -13.44 -20.68 -12.74
N ASP A 545 -13.35 -19.68 -11.85
CA ASP A 545 -12.72 -19.76 -10.52
C ASP A 545 -11.25 -20.24 -10.54
N LYS A 546 -10.60 -20.16 -11.71
CA LYS A 546 -9.22 -20.59 -11.96
C LYS A 546 -8.42 -19.55 -12.75
N GLY A 547 -8.55 -18.28 -12.34
CA GLY A 547 -7.84 -17.17 -12.92
C GLY A 547 -6.33 -17.31 -12.79
N VAL A 548 -5.61 -16.82 -13.80
CA VAL A 548 -4.15 -16.79 -13.85
C VAL A 548 -3.71 -15.44 -14.39
N ILE A 549 -2.76 -14.80 -13.71
CA ILE A 549 -2.01 -13.66 -14.25
C ILE A 549 -0.68 -14.18 -14.78
N ILE A 550 -0.34 -13.75 -15.99
CA ILE A 550 0.87 -14.09 -16.70
C ILE A 550 1.67 -12.80 -16.91
N VAL A 551 2.93 -12.79 -16.49
CA VAL A 551 3.90 -11.77 -16.86
C VAL A 551 4.88 -12.39 -17.86
N ASN A 552 5.03 -11.74 -19.00
CA ASN A 552 5.93 -12.13 -20.08
C ASN A 552 6.72 -10.91 -20.56
N SER A 553 7.82 -10.61 -19.86
CA SER A 553 8.79 -9.60 -20.29
C SER A 553 10.11 -10.25 -20.70
N SER A 554 11.02 -9.48 -21.28
CA SER A 554 12.33 -9.98 -21.71
C SER A 554 13.18 -10.49 -20.55
N ARG A 555 12.96 -10.02 -19.31
CA ARG A 555 13.82 -10.30 -18.13
C ARG A 555 13.09 -10.87 -16.92
N SER A 556 11.76 -10.79 -16.88
CA SER A 556 10.91 -11.38 -15.84
C SER A 556 9.73 -12.14 -16.45
N LEU A 557 9.56 -13.38 -16.02
CA LEU A 557 8.37 -14.20 -16.25
C LEU A 557 7.66 -14.45 -14.93
N ALA A 558 6.32 -14.48 -14.95
CA ALA A 558 5.53 -14.92 -13.80
C ALA A 558 4.25 -15.66 -14.22
N LEU A 559 3.90 -16.66 -13.42
CA LEU A 559 2.58 -17.28 -13.37
C LEU A 559 2.06 -17.09 -11.95
N ILE A 560 0.89 -16.48 -11.82
CA ILE A 560 0.27 -16.15 -10.52
C ILE A 560 -1.17 -16.66 -10.57
N GLY A 561 -1.55 -17.56 -9.68
CA GLY A 561 -2.92 -18.09 -9.62
C GLY A 561 -3.00 -19.57 -9.96
N PHE A 562 -4.13 -20.02 -10.52
CA PHE A 562 -4.45 -21.44 -10.73
C PHE A 562 -3.73 -22.05 -11.95
N CYS A 563 -2.41 -21.97 -12.02
CA CYS A 563 -1.61 -22.43 -13.15
C CYS A 563 -1.37 -23.96 -13.20
N GLY A 564 -1.67 -24.69 -12.13
CA GLY A 564 -1.43 -26.13 -12.00
C GLY A 564 -2.13 -26.98 -13.07
N GLY A 565 -1.39 -27.93 -13.64
CA GLY A 565 -1.89 -28.89 -14.64
C GLY A 565 -1.90 -28.39 -16.08
N GLU A 566 -1.44 -27.16 -16.32
CA GLU A 566 -1.34 -26.55 -17.64
C GLU A 566 0.12 -26.43 -18.11
N LYS A 567 0.32 -26.09 -19.39
CA LYS A 567 1.62 -25.77 -19.99
C LYS A 567 1.64 -24.31 -20.44
N TYR A 568 2.64 -23.55 -20.00
CA TYR A 568 2.85 -22.16 -20.42
C TYR A 568 4.17 -22.07 -21.19
N ASP A 569 4.09 -21.57 -22.41
CA ASP A 569 5.22 -21.48 -23.35
C ASP A 569 5.52 -20.01 -23.63
N PHE A 570 6.67 -19.55 -23.13
CA PHE A 570 7.18 -18.18 -23.29
C PHE A 570 8.22 -18.11 -24.42
N GLY A 571 8.32 -19.13 -25.28
CA GLY A 571 9.32 -19.23 -26.33
C GLY A 571 10.66 -19.77 -25.80
N SER A 572 11.41 -18.96 -25.06
CA SER A 572 12.73 -19.36 -24.51
C SER A 572 12.62 -20.15 -23.20
N VAL A 573 11.46 -20.08 -22.54
CA VAL A 573 11.16 -20.82 -21.30
C VAL A 573 9.79 -21.49 -21.41
N VAL A 574 9.68 -22.72 -20.92
CA VAL A 574 8.40 -23.40 -20.73
C VAL A 574 8.25 -23.77 -19.25
N ILE A 575 7.08 -23.50 -18.70
CA ILE A 575 6.71 -23.84 -17.32
C ILE A 575 5.51 -24.77 -17.35
N GLU A 576 5.63 -25.92 -16.71
CA GLU A 576 4.56 -26.91 -16.55
C GLU A 576 4.31 -27.13 -15.03
N PRO A 577 3.47 -26.30 -14.39
CA PRO A 577 3.20 -26.39 -12.96
C PRO A 577 2.39 -27.65 -12.62
N GLY A 578 2.75 -28.30 -11.52
CA GLY A 578 2.05 -29.47 -10.99
C GLY A 578 0.83 -29.13 -10.15
N LYS A 579 0.29 -30.14 -9.46
CA LYS A 579 -0.78 -29.96 -8.46
C LYS A 579 -0.22 -29.29 -7.20
N THR A 580 -1.05 -28.50 -6.54
CA THR A 580 -0.74 -27.83 -5.25
C THR A 580 -1.83 -28.09 -4.21
N ILE A 581 -1.55 -27.77 -2.95
CA ILE A 581 -2.47 -27.88 -1.81
C ILE A 581 -3.74 -27.07 -2.06
N LEU A 582 -3.62 -25.93 -2.74
CA LEU A 582 -4.70 -25.03 -3.12
C LEU A 582 -5.20 -25.28 -4.54
N ASN A 583 -5.30 -26.56 -4.93
CA ASN A 583 -5.93 -26.99 -6.18
C ASN A 583 -5.32 -26.38 -7.46
N GLY A 584 -3.98 -26.31 -7.50
CA GLY A 584 -3.23 -25.78 -8.64
C GLY A 584 -2.94 -24.28 -8.56
N TRP A 585 -3.33 -23.59 -7.48
CA TRP A 585 -2.85 -22.24 -7.21
C TRP A 585 -1.37 -22.24 -6.81
N ALA A 586 -0.56 -21.41 -7.45
CA ALA A 586 0.85 -21.16 -7.13
C ALA A 586 1.30 -19.81 -7.71
N ILE A 587 2.48 -19.38 -7.27
CA ILE A 587 3.26 -18.32 -7.90
C ILE A 587 4.57 -18.92 -8.35
N ILE A 588 4.91 -18.80 -9.63
CA ILE A 588 6.20 -19.21 -10.18
C ILE A 588 6.74 -18.03 -10.96
N THR A 589 7.88 -17.50 -10.53
CA THR A 589 8.59 -16.41 -11.22
C THR A 589 9.97 -16.86 -11.66
N LEU A 590 10.44 -16.36 -12.80
CA LEU A 590 11.82 -16.46 -13.24
C LEU A 590 12.31 -15.05 -13.56
N ASN A 591 13.43 -14.64 -12.98
CA ASN A 591 13.99 -13.31 -13.19
C ASN A 591 15.46 -13.43 -13.56
N ILE A 592 15.86 -12.77 -14.65
CA ILE A 592 17.27 -12.68 -15.04
C ILE A 592 18.02 -11.90 -13.96
N MET A 593 19.00 -12.53 -13.31
CA MET A 593 19.88 -11.88 -12.34
C MET A 593 21.04 -11.22 -13.08
N GLU A 594 21.67 -11.95 -14.00
CA GLU A 594 22.70 -11.47 -14.91
C GLU A 594 22.35 -11.81 -16.35
N GLY A 595 22.37 -10.80 -17.23
CA GLY A 595 21.97 -10.94 -18.62
C GLY A 595 21.01 -9.85 -19.09
N ARG A 596 20.67 -9.89 -20.37
CA ARG A 596 19.81 -8.91 -21.06
C ARG A 596 18.43 -9.46 -21.38
N SER A 597 18.29 -10.76 -21.60
CA SER A 597 16.99 -11.41 -21.83
C SER A 597 17.04 -12.92 -21.56
N PHE A 598 15.92 -13.63 -21.67
CA PHE A 598 15.90 -15.11 -21.64
C PHE A 598 16.59 -15.78 -22.84
N GLU A 599 17.02 -15.02 -23.85
CA GLU A 599 17.90 -15.48 -24.93
C GLU A 599 19.39 -15.18 -24.66
N ASP A 600 19.69 -14.19 -23.81
CA ASP A 600 21.04 -13.76 -23.43
C ASP A 600 21.12 -13.60 -21.90
N TRP A 601 21.34 -14.71 -21.22
CA TRP A 601 21.39 -14.80 -19.77
C TRP A 601 22.61 -15.56 -19.27
N ARG A 602 23.05 -15.23 -18.06
CA ARG A 602 24.09 -15.96 -17.31
C ARG A 602 23.53 -16.64 -16.08
N SER A 603 22.61 -15.98 -15.38
CA SER A 603 21.94 -16.54 -14.21
C SER A 603 20.50 -16.05 -14.10
N ILE A 604 19.64 -16.93 -13.60
CA ILE A 604 18.19 -16.73 -13.40
C ILE A 604 17.85 -17.15 -11.98
N LEU A 605 17.10 -16.31 -11.28
CA LEU A 605 16.46 -16.65 -10.01
C LEU A 605 15.03 -17.13 -10.30
N LEU A 606 14.73 -18.36 -9.88
CA LEU A 606 13.38 -18.88 -9.86
C LEU A 606 12.84 -18.83 -8.43
N VAL A 607 11.68 -18.20 -8.23
CA VAL A 607 10.93 -18.23 -6.96
C VAL A 607 9.60 -18.94 -7.20
N ALA A 608 9.32 -19.98 -6.40
CA ALA A 608 8.09 -20.76 -6.45
C ALA A 608 7.41 -20.76 -5.08
N ALA A 609 6.32 -20.00 -4.94
CA ALA A 609 5.57 -19.83 -3.70
C ALA A 609 4.19 -20.48 -3.78
N GLY A 610 3.78 -21.10 -2.67
CA GLY A 610 2.47 -21.72 -2.48
C GLY A 610 1.88 -21.37 -1.12
N TYR A 611 1.05 -22.27 -0.60
CA TYR A 611 0.40 -22.05 0.70
C TYR A 611 1.42 -21.95 1.84
N THR A 612 1.19 -21.00 2.76
CA THR A 612 2.01 -20.79 3.96
C THR A 612 1.12 -20.73 5.19
N ILE A 613 1.55 -21.37 6.28
CA ILE A 613 0.83 -21.42 7.55
C ILE A 613 1.83 -21.65 8.69
N ASN A 614 1.57 -21.14 9.89
CA ASN A 614 2.38 -21.50 11.06
C ASN A 614 2.17 -22.96 11.49
N ASN A 615 3.16 -23.55 12.15
CA ASN A 615 2.98 -24.88 12.74
C ASN A 615 1.85 -24.85 13.79
N ASN A 616 0.99 -25.87 13.83
CA ASN A 616 -0.15 -25.99 14.75
C ASN A 616 -1.19 -24.84 14.70
N ALA A 617 -1.14 -23.95 13.71
CA ALA A 617 -2.19 -22.94 13.52
C ALA A 617 -3.51 -23.60 13.10
N LYS A 618 -4.63 -23.01 13.50
CA LYS A 618 -5.97 -23.50 13.15
C LYS A 618 -6.71 -22.44 12.38
N ILE A 619 -6.96 -22.71 11.11
CA ILE A 619 -7.82 -21.86 10.27
C ILE A 619 -9.22 -22.43 10.31
N MET A 620 -10.18 -21.59 10.67
CA MET A 620 -11.57 -21.95 10.90
C MET A 620 -12.47 -21.17 9.95
N GLU A 621 -13.56 -21.80 9.52
CA GLU A 621 -14.72 -21.06 9.02
C GLU A 621 -15.29 -20.20 10.15
N TYR A 622 -15.42 -18.90 9.90
CA TYR A 622 -15.83 -17.93 10.92
C TYR A 622 -17.22 -18.25 11.50
N ALA A 623 -18.18 -18.58 10.64
CA ALA A 623 -19.57 -18.81 11.04
C ALA A 623 -19.80 -20.10 11.86
N SER A 624 -19.09 -21.18 11.52
CA SER A 624 -19.31 -22.51 12.11
C SER A 624 -18.27 -22.91 13.15
N GLY A 625 -17.10 -22.26 13.16
CA GLY A 625 -15.94 -22.67 13.94
C GLY A 625 -15.27 -23.96 13.43
N ARG A 626 -15.71 -24.50 12.29
CA ARG A 626 -15.14 -25.71 11.69
C ARG A 626 -13.72 -25.44 11.23
N ILE A 627 -12.77 -26.25 11.68
CA ILE A 627 -11.38 -26.19 11.22
C ILE A 627 -11.33 -26.65 9.75
N ILE A 628 -10.83 -25.78 8.87
CA ILE A 628 -10.64 -26.04 7.44
C ILE A 628 -9.19 -26.34 7.07
N ALA A 629 -8.24 -25.89 7.90
CA ALA A 629 -6.83 -26.22 7.77
C ALA A 629 -6.15 -26.20 9.14
N GLU A 630 -5.23 -27.15 9.35
CA GLU A 630 -4.34 -27.18 10.51
C GLU A 630 -2.89 -27.20 10.01
N GLY A 631 -2.05 -26.38 10.62
CA GLY A 631 -0.64 -26.25 10.26
C GLY A 631 0.15 -27.49 10.62
N THR A 632 0.47 -28.32 9.63
CA THR A 632 1.34 -29.50 9.81
C THR A 632 2.03 -29.88 8.51
N VAL A 633 3.23 -30.46 8.59
CA VAL A 633 3.96 -30.97 7.43
C VAL A 633 3.20 -32.05 6.65
N ASN A 634 2.21 -32.67 7.29
CA ASN A 634 1.33 -33.68 6.69
C ASN A 634 0.15 -33.07 5.92
N LEU A 635 -0.05 -31.74 5.96
CA LEU A 635 -1.09 -31.08 5.21
C LEU A 635 -0.80 -31.23 3.71
N SER A 636 -1.72 -31.91 3.02
CA SER A 636 -1.56 -32.27 1.61
C SER A 636 -2.67 -31.72 0.71
N ARG A 637 -3.77 -31.25 1.30
CA ARG A 637 -4.90 -30.61 0.62
C ARG A 637 -5.68 -29.75 1.60
N VAL A 638 -6.18 -28.62 1.13
CA VAL A 638 -7.19 -27.82 1.84
C VAL A 638 -8.48 -27.83 1.02
N GLU A 639 -9.62 -27.92 1.70
CA GLU A 639 -10.92 -27.78 1.05
C GLU A 639 -11.05 -26.35 0.52
N GLN A 640 -11.48 -26.18 -0.75
CA GLN A 640 -11.73 -24.85 -1.28
C GLN A 640 -12.92 -24.23 -0.54
N TYR A 641 -12.67 -23.11 0.11
CA TYR A 641 -13.67 -22.34 0.84
C TYR A 641 -13.49 -20.86 0.54
N SER A 642 -14.56 -20.19 0.11
CA SER A 642 -14.55 -18.79 -0.34
C SER A 642 -15.36 -17.83 0.55
N GLY A 643 -15.63 -18.24 1.80
CA GLY A 643 -16.30 -17.43 2.81
C GLY A 643 -15.32 -16.81 3.82
N GLY A 644 -15.88 -16.31 4.93
CA GLY A 644 -15.11 -15.74 6.03
C GLY A 644 -14.31 -16.81 6.80
N ILE A 645 -13.00 -16.62 6.90
CA ILE A 645 -12.09 -17.47 7.66
C ILE A 645 -11.40 -16.66 8.74
N THR A 646 -11.03 -17.34 9.83
CA THR A 646 -10.34 -16.73 10.96
C THR A 646 -9.39 -17.73 11.59
N CYS A 647 -8.33 -17.24 12.21
CA CYS A 647 -7.60 -18.02 13.19
C CYS A 647 -7.92 -17.60 14.63
N ARG A 648 -8.70 -16.52 14.84
CA ARG A 648 -8.84 -15.87 16.17
C ARG A 648 -7.44 -15.68 16.77
N ASN A 649 -7.21 -16.08 18.02
CA ASN A 649 -5.87 -16.14 18.61
C ASN A 649 -5.08 -17.45 18.35
N ALA A 650 -5.60 -18.40 17.57
CA ALA A 650 -4.95 -19.68 17.27
C ALA A 650 -3.92 -19.59 16.12
N TRP A 651 -2.99 -18.64 16.24
CA TRP A 651 -1.92 -18.39 15.27
C TRP A 651 -0.89 -19.51 15.17
N GLY A 652 -0.90 -20.50 16.07
CA GLY A 652 0.08 -21.59 16.09
C GLY A 652 1.41 -21.18 16.71
N GLU A 653 2.48 -21.81 16.28
CA GLU A 653 3.83 -21.68 16.82
C GLU A 653 4.90 -21.69 15.71
N PRO A 654 6.12 -21.20 15.97
CA PRO A 654 7.19 -21.28 14.99
C PRO A 654 7.69 -22.73 14.77
N PRO A 655 8.31 -23.01 13.61
CA PRO A 655 8.46 -22.10 12.48
C PRO A 655 7.24 -22.10 11.55
N THR A 656 7.17 -21.13 10.65
CA THR A 656 6.32 -21.19 9.45
C THR A 656 6.56 -22.48 8.65
N LEU A 657 5.47 -22.99 8.08
CA LEU A 657 5.44 -24.09 7.13
C LEU A 657 5.06 -23.54 5.75
N THR A 658 5.83 -23.91 4.73
CA THR A 658 5.61 -23.44 3.35
C THR A 658 5.45 -24.62 2.39
N GLU A 659 4.58 -24.47 1.41
CA GLU A 659 4.38 -25.46 0.37
C GLU A 659 5.53 -25.48 -0.64
N GLY A 660 6.07 -26.68 -0.90
CA GLY A 660 6.99 -26.90 -2.01
C GLY A 660 6.22 -27.11 -3.32
N ILE A 661 6.43 -26.19 -4.27
CA ILE A 661 5.77 -26.22 -5.57
C ILE A 661 6.51 -27.18 -6.51
N LYS A 662 5.77 -28.14 -7.07
CA LYS A 662 6.27 -29.01 -8.13
C LYS A 662 6.02 -28.36 -9.49
N ALA A 663 7.06 -28.22 -10.31
CA ALA A 663 6.91 -27.78 -11.69
C ALA A 663 8.06 -28.32 -12.55
N LYS A 664 7.75 -28.66 -13.81
CA LYS A 664 8.77 -28.96 -14.82
C LYS A 664 9.12 -27.66 -15.54
N ILE A 665 10.39 -27.31 -15.56
CA ILE A 665 10.92 -26.09 -16.17
C ILE A 665 11.81 -26.50 -17.34
N LYS A 666 11.64 -25.81 -18.48
CA LYS A 666 12.47 -25.99 -19.66
C LYS A 666 13.04 -24.63 -20.04
N VAL A 667 14.36 -24.50 -20.13
CA VAL A 667 15.03 -23.27 -20.54
C VAL A 667 15.84 -23.57 -21.79
N LYS A 668 15.63 -22.78 -22.83
CA LYS A 668 16.38 -22.89 -24.08
C LYS A 668 17.81 -22.43 -23.83
N SER A 669 18.79 -23.29 -24.11
CA SER A 669 20.21 -22.98 -23.95
C SER A 669 21.05 -24.00 -24.70
N ASP A 670 22.00 -23.53 -25.50
CA ASP A 670 23.00 -24.38 -26.16
C ASP A 670 24.11 -24.80 -25.19
N ALA A 671 24.36 -23.96 -24.17
CA ALA A 671 25.30 -24.26 -23.10
C ALA A 671 24.67 -25.18 -22.05
N ASN A 672 25.50 -25.99 -21.40
CA ASN A 672 25.11 -26.70 -20.18
C ASN A 672 24.72 -25.69 -19.09
N ILE A 673 23.79 -26.11 -18.22
CA ILE A 673 23.35 -25.29 -17.09
C ILE A 673 23.50 -26.09 -15.81
N GLU A 674 23.70 -25.37 -14.71
CA GLU A 674 23.56 -25.90 -13.36
C GLU A 674 22.31 -25.31 -12.72
N VAL A 675 21.61 -26.12 -11.95
CA VAL A 675 20.42 -25.71 -11.21
C VAL A 675 20.59 -26.11 -9.76
N TRP A 676 20.40 -25.16 -8.85
CA TRP A 676 20.61 -25.35 -7.42
C TRP A 676 19.38 -24.93 -6.62
N ALA A 677 18.88 -25.83 -5.77
CA ALA A 677 18.00 -25.47 -4.67
C ALA A 677 18.81 -24.67 -3.64
N LEU A 678 18.26 -23.54 -3.19
CA LEU A 678 18.94 -22.69 -2.19
C LEU A 678 18.31 -22.87 -0.81
N ASP A 679 19.08 -22.73 0.27
CA ASP A 679 18.58 -22.73 1.64
C ASP A 679 17.84 -21.43 1.98
N ASN A 680 17.34 -21.29 3.20
CA ASN A 680 16.58 -20.10 3.62
C ASN A 680 17.39 -18.79 3.74
N ARG A 681 18.71 -18.81 3.53
CA ARG A 681 19.57 -17.63 3.40
C ARG A 681 19.99 -17.34 1.95
N GLY A 682 19.76 -18.29 1.06
CA GLY A 682 20.09 -18.21 -0.36
C GLY A 682 21.40 -18.88 -0.77
N TYR A 683 22.00 -19.73 0.08
CA TYR A 683 23.15 -20.56 -0.31
C TYR A 683 22.70 -21.80 -1.06
N ARG A 684 23.55 -22.27 -1.98
CA ARG A 684 23.37 -23.54 -2.67
C ARG A 684 23.34 -24.69 -1.66
N LYS A 685 22.22 -25.39 -1.60
CA LYS A 685 22.00 -26.56 -0.73
C LYS A 685 22.13 -27.87 -1.50
N GLN A 686 21.52 -27.95 -2.67
CA GLN A 686 21.42 -29.20 -3.44
C GLN A 686 21.31 -28.93 -4.94
N ALA A 687 22.12 -29.61 -5.76
CA ALA A 687 22.01 -29.54 -7.21
C ALA A 687 20.83 -30.37 -7.73
N LEU A 688 20.14 -29.87 -8.76
CA LEU A 688 19.06 -30.54 -9.45
C LEU A 688 19.59 -31.24 -10.70
N PRO A 689 19.08 -32.45 -11.04
CA PRO A 689 19.39 -33.08 -12.31
C PRO A 689 18.81 -32.28 -13.48
N VAL A 690 19.64 -32.07 -14.51
CA VAL A 690 19.28 -31.38 -15.74
C VAL A 690 19.35 -32.37 -16.91
N MET A 691 18.31 -32.39 -17.74
CA MET A 691 18.20 -33.24 -18.92
C MET A 691 18.10 -32.41 -20.19
N ASP A 692 18.66 -32.91 -21.28
CA ASP A 692 18.49 -32.35 -22.62
C ASP A 692 17.22 -32.89 -23.29
N GLU A 693 16.26 -32.01 -23.58
CA GLU A 693 15.01 -32.36 -24.27
C GLU A 693 14.75 -31.39 -25.43
N LYS A 694 14.98 -31.82 -26.68
CA LYS A 694 14.59 -31.09 -27.90
C LYS A 694 15.05 -29.61 -27.93
N GLY A 695 16.31 -29.34 -27.57
CA GLY A 695 16.89 -27.99 -27.53
C GLY A 695 16.61 -27.21 -26.25
N TYR A 696 16.00 -27.85 -25.24
CA TYR A 696 15.83 -27.29 -23.90
C TYR A 696 16.65 -28.04 -22.87
N LYS A 697 17.21 -27.29 -21.92
CA LYS A 697 17.67 -27.80 -20.65
C LYS A 697 16.48 -27.89 -19.70
N THR A 698 16.21 -29.08 -19.20
CA THR A 698 14.98 -29.43 -18.52
C THR A 698 15.26 -29.95 -17.12
N PHE A 699 14.55 -29.42 -16.12
CA PHE A 699 14.66 -29.84 -14.72
C PHE A 699 13.29 -29.77 -14.04
N THR A 700 13.18 -30.41 -12.87
CA THR A 700 11.94 -30.41 -12.08
C THR A 700 12.22 -29.88 -10.68
N ILE A 701 11.53 -28.81 -10.32
CA ILE A 701 11.46 -28.32 -8.94
C ILE A 701 10.37 -29.07 -8.19
N GLY A 702 10.44 -29.10 -6.86
CA GLY A 702 9.52 -29.89 -6.05
C GLY A 702 9.76 -29.83 -4.54
N PRO A 703 8.82 -30.36 -3.75
CA PRO A 703 8.88 -30.32 -2.29
C PRO A 703 10.01 -31.14 -1.67
N GLU A 704 10.65 -32.04 -2.42
CA GLU A 704 11.81 -32.81 -1.98
C GLU A 704 13.05 -31.96 -1.70
N TYR A 705 13.14 -30.76 -2.28
CA TYR A 705 14.28 -29.86 -2.08
C TYR A 705 14.13 -28.95 -0.84
N GLU A 706 12.92 -28.89 -0.26
CA GLU A 706 12.58 -28.06 0.90
C GLU A 706 13.06 -26.60 0.74
N THR A 707 12.69 -25.98 -0.38
CA THR A 707 12.97 -24.58 -0.68
C THR A 707 11.86 -23.97 -1.53
N ILE A 708 11.83 -22.64 -1.58
CA ILE A 708 10.97 -21.85 -2.47
C ILE A 708 11.77 -21.14 -3.58
N TRP A 709 13.10 -21.26 -3.61
CA TRP A 709 13.92 -20.56 -4.59
C TRP A 709 15.06 -21.41 -5.15
N TYR A 710 15.42 -21.12 -6.40
CA TYR A 710 16.39 -21.89 -7.15
C TYR A 710 17.27 -20.95 -7.98
N GLU A 711 18.56 -21.21 -7.98
CA GLU A 711 19.51 -20.58 -8.90
C GLU A 711 19.63 -21.44 -10.15
N ILE A 712 19.50 -20.83 -11.31
CA ILE A 712 19.80 -21.43 -12.61
C ILE A 712 20.95 -20.63 -13.19
N ARG A 713 22.04 -21.28 -13.59
CA ARG A 713 23.21 -20.59 -14.15
C ARG A 713 23.78 -21.35 -15.33
N LEU A 714 24.41 -20.64 -16.26
CA LEU A 714 25.25 -21.29 -17.26
C LEU A 714 26.38 -22.03 -16.53
N GLY A 715 26.61 -23.29 -16.91
CA GLY A 715 27.73 -24.07 -16.42
C GLY A 715 29.03 -23.40 -16.87
N GLY A 716 30.00 -23.27 -15.96
CA GLY A 716 31.32 -22.78 -16.35
C GLY A 716 31.89 -23.67 -17.46
N THR A 717 32.51 -23.06 -18.46
CA THR A 717 33.52 -23.79 -19.23
C THR A 717 34.58 -24.22 -18.22
N ALA A 718 34.78 -25.54 -18.14
CA ALA A 718 35.83 -26.13 -17.31
C ALA A 718 37.21 -25.60 -17.69
#